data_AF-A0A8S3R3W9-F1
#
_entry.id   AF-A0A8S3R3W9-F1
#
_cell.length_a   1.000
_cell.length_b   1.000
_cell.length_c   1.000
_cell.angle_alpha   90.00
_cell.angle_beta   90.00
_cell.angle_gamma   90.00
#
_symmetry.space_group_name_H-M   'P 1'
#
loop_
_entity.id
_entity.type
_entity.pdbx_description
1 polymer ?
#
loop_
_entity_poly.entity_id
_entity_poly.type
_entity_poly.pdbx_seq_one_letter_code
_entity_poly.pdbx_strand_id
1 'polypeptide(L)'
;MFGSSERTPNKEYNPRYSSWGVGSAVRDAYILSNIRLEYGQTHSVPVDLASPEVFDPVFYSNYYHQVITHSVNSPEAVKQHWLTHGIDAGWQGSGQFHSKEYIASFLKPVKPSSGTQHDCHYGQWCPAHQGYHTTYDYPFHKKITIGTHGINNCFEFVSNFTIGGNWPQDDLLIQMEAPAVYMTYEFTKQFTFNPATRLAENYHNKHLPFILSTPDHNYALGAYTPQRQDTDIHENYDSHLFKGSNFAGATSKFNIVFYKRPHETHSVPVDLASPEVFDPVFYSNYYHQVITHSVNSPEAVKQHWLTHGIDAGWQGSGQFHSKEYIARYPDLQKAFGNNYRAAIQHYLMFHTSEHRLGLSTSHHFGGRWTALNHGIYIGSSTRTGGAVDSLTWNNKEFINSRDHGRQMQMACNTNKYSECYNPTEAGGLCDHTLSTTHTHIDWVHVHGNVMESLVYPAFWKPVKPSSGTQHDCHYGQWCPAHQGYHTTYDYPFHKKITIGTHGINNCFEFVSNFTIGGNWPQDDLLIQMEAPAVYMTYEFTKQFTFNPATRLAENYHNKHLPFILSTPDHNYALGAYTPQRQDTDIHENYDSHLFKGSNFAGATSKFNIVFYKRPHESHVEAVDFASPEVFDPVFYSNNHHEVMSHGVNTPEAAKQHWLAHGIDAGWQGSGQFHSKEYIARYPDLQKAFGNDYRAAIQHYLTFHSSEHRNGLSTIQDFEGRWTALNHGIYIGSSTRTGGAVDSLTWNNKEFINSWDHGRQMQMACNTNKYTECYNPTEAGGVCDAASPTTHTHIDWVHVHGNVMESQVHPAFWKPVKPTSGTQHDCNYGRLCPAHHGYRSTYDYPFHKKITIGTHGINNCFEFVSNFTIGGNWPQDDLFIQMESPAVYLTYEFSEQFSFNPTTRLAENYHSSHLPVIRSTPDHNHALGAYTPPGQDTDRHEDYDSHFYKIRNFADTTAKFNVIFYKRPHGTGVRQYVYRTYFCVGTLNDVTSCLHNIMTAVPK
;
A
#
# COMPACT_ATOMS: atom_id res chain seq x y z
N MET A 1 -22.41 -26.48 52.07
CA MET A 1 -22.92 -27.56 52.93
C MET A 1 -23.02 -28.82 52.09
N PHE A 2 -22.62 -29.95 52.69
CA PHE A 2 -22.48 -31.29 52.11
C PHE A 2 -23.82 -31.96 51.70
N GLY A 3 -23.70 -32.94 50.79
CA GLY A 3 -24.56 -34.14 50.69
C GLY A 3 -25.76 -34.01 49.74
N SER A 4 -26.16 -35.01 48.96
CA SER A 4 -25.83 -36.45 48.99
C SER A 4 -26.36 -37.16 47.72
N SER A 5 -25.53 -38.08 47.22
CA SER A 5 -25.79 -39.37 46.56
C SER A 5 -27.23 -39.91 46.44
N GLU A 6 -27.57 -40.54 45.30
CA GLU A 6 -27.86 -41.99 45.13
C GLU A 6 -28.25 -42.31 43.65
N ARG A 7 -27.46 -43.12 42.93
CA ARG A 7 -27.63 -44.56 42.61
C ARG A 7 -28.31 -44.84 41.26
N THR A 8 -27.54 -45.51 40.40
CA THR A 8 -27.90 -46.17 39.14
C THR A 8 -28.84 -47.38 39.34
N PRO A 9 -29.49 -47.88 38.26
CA PRO A 9 -28.95 -49.11 37.65
C PRO A 9 -29.04 -49.24 36.12
N ASN A 10 -28.07 -50.00 35.61
CA ASN A 10 -27.87 -50.60 34.28
C ASN A 10 -29.11 -51.23 33.61
N LYS A 11 -29.20 -51.21 32.27
CA LYS A 11 -28.76 -52.30 31.37
C LYS A 11 -29.12 -52.09 29.89
N GLU A 12 -28.07 -52.19 29.06
CA GLU A 12 -27.93 -52.86 27.75
C GLU A 12 -28.98 -52.66 26.64
N TYR A 13 -28.52 -52.14 25.49
CA TYR A 13 -28.43 -52.93 24.25
C TYR A 13 -27.43 -52.28 23.26
N ASN A 14 -26.42 -53.06 22.86
CA ASN A 14 -25.47 -52.78 21.77
C ASN A 14 -26.15 -53.18 20.44
N PRO A 15 -25.92 -52.48 19.30
CA PRO A 15 -25.01 -53.09 18.33
C PRO A 15 -24.20 -52.11 17.44
N ARG A 16 -22.95 -52.52 17.20
CA ARG A 16 -22.14 -52.38 15.96
C ARG A 16 -21.51 -51.00 15.66
N TYR A 17 -20.28 -50.84 16.12
CA TYR A 17 -19.28 -49.98 15.49
C TYR A 17 -18.61 -50.71 14.32
N SER A 18 -18.80 -50.18 13.11
CA SER A 18 -17.87 -50.40 12.00
C SER A 18 -16.83 -49.28 12.01
N SER A 19 -15.58 -49.72 11.86
CA SER A 19 -14.28 -49.03 11.81
C SER A 19 -14.18 -47.69 11.07
N TRP A 20 -12.96 -47.12 11.16
CA TRP A 20 -12.31 -46.02 10.39
C TRP A 20 -12.25 -44.68 11.16
N GLY A 21 -11.08 -44.04 11.35
CA GLY A 21 -9.78 -44.21 10.72
C GLY A 21 -8.59 -43.59 11.49
N VAL A 22 -7.44 -43.82 10.88
CA VAL A 22 -6.06 -43.72 11.37
C VAL A 22 -5.54 -42.27 11.31
N GLY A 23 -4.84 -41.82 12.35
CA GLY A 23 -4.12 -40.53 12.36
C GLY A 23 -2.60 -40.72 12.20
N SER A 24 -2.02 -40.11 11.18
CA SER A 24 -0.56 -39.97 10.99
C SER A 24 -0.09 -38.61 11.52
N ALA A 25 0.96 -38.56 12.34
CA ALA A 25 1.58 -37.30 12.76
C ALA A 25 2.94 -37.11 12.07
N VAL A 26 3.13 -35.98 11.39
CA VAL A 26 4.42 -35.50 10.87
C VAL A 26 4.94 -34.43 11.83
N ARG A 27 6.23 -34.45 12.25
CA ARG A 27 6.73 -33.50 13.27
C ARG A 27 8.14 -32.99 13.00
N ASP A 28 8.29 -31.67 12.90
CA ASP A 28 9.57 -31.00 12.62
C ASP A 28 10.14 -30.28 13.86
N ALA A 29 11.46 -30.31 14.06
CA ALA A 29 12.22 -29.59 15.10
C ALA A 29 13.54 -29.05 14.51
N TYR A 30 13.97 -27.83 14.86
CA TYR A 30 15.17 -27.19 14.30
C TYR A 30 16.24 -26.98 15.38
N ILE A 31 17.49 -27.34 15.07
CA ILE A 31 18.64 -27.23 15.98
C ILE A 31 19.73 -26.38 15.31
N LEU A 32 20.19 -25.34 16.01
CA LEU A 32 21.24 -24.40 15.60
C LEU A 32 22.54 -24.68 16.36
N SER A 33 23.66 -24.85 15.66
CA SER A 33 24.99 -24.98 16.26
C SER A 33 25.89 -23.80 15.92
N ASN A 34 26.71 -23.33 16.88
CA ASN A 34 27.75 -22.28 16.77
C ASN A 34 27.30 -20.82 16.62
N ILE A 35 27.17 -20.12 17.75
CA ILE A 35 27.48 -18.69 17.86
C ILE A 35 28.98 -18.60 18.18
N ARG A 36 29.79 -17.98 17.33
CA ARG A 36 31.20 -17.67 17.63
C ARG A 36 31.51 -16.21 17.30
N LEU A 37 32.18 -15.53 18.24
CA LEU A 37 32.79 -14.21 18.06
C LEU A 37 34.12 -14.39 17.30
N GLU A 38 34.41 -13.53 16.32
CA GLU A 38 35.52 -13.68 15.37
C GLU A 38 36.91 -13.35 15.95
N TYR A 39 37.97 -14.04 15.46
CA TYR A 39 39.17 -13.45 14.81
C TYR A 39 40.20 -14.55 14.38
N GLY A 40 40.75 -14.45 13.15
CA GLY A 40 42.20 -14.59 12.86
C GLY A 40 42.88 -15.93 12.49
N GLN A 41 43.08 -16.13 11.18
CA GLN A 41 44.26 -16.66 10.42
C GLN A 41 44.98 -18.03 10.69
N THR A 42 45.08 -18.77 9.56
CA THR A 42 46.07 -19.73 8.99
C THR A 42 47.29 -20.24 9.78
N HIS A 43 47.52 -21.57 9.80
CA HIS A 43 48.59 -22.30 9.06
C HIS A 43 48.61 -23.82 9.34
N SER A 44 49.12 -24.58 8.37
CA SER A 44 49.30 -26.05 8.36
C SER A 44 50.52 -26.51 9.16
N VAL A 45 50.36 -27.56 9.98
CA VAL A 45 51.39 -28.22 10.82
C VAL A 45 51.10 -29.76 10.81
N PRO A 46 52.11 -30.65 10.93
CA PRO A 46 52.00 -32.09 10.64
C PRO A 46 50.95 -32.80 11.48
N VAL A 47 50.32 -33.84 10.92
CA VAL A 47 49.36 -34.69 11.63
C VAL A 47 50.05 -35.40 12.78
N ASP A 48 49.94 -34.84 13.97
CA ASP A 48 50.12 -35.55 15.22
C ASP A 48 48.96 -36.55 15.31
N LEU A 49 49.25 -37.86 15.31
CA LEU A 49 48.23 -38.92 15.49
C LEU A 49 47.54 -38.85 16.87
N ALA A 50 47.99 -37.95 17.73
CA ALA A 50 47.41 -37.59 19.01
C ALA A 50 46.65 -36.25 18.99
N SER A 51 46.45 -35.60 17.82
CA SER A 51 45.69 -34.35 17.67
C SER A 51 44.18 -34.59 17.76
N PRO A 52 43.39 -33.60 18.22
CA PRO A 52 41.93 -33.70 18.31
C PRO A 52 41.22 -33.94 16.97
N GLU A 53 41.88 -33.70 15.84
CA GLU A 53 41.32 -33.90 14.50
C GLU A 53 41.35 -35.36 14.04
N VAL A 54 42.16 -36.22 14.68
CA VAL A 54 42.34 -37.64 14.28
C VAL A 54 41.85 -38.62 15.36
N PHE A 55 41.83 -38.22 16.63
CA PHE A 55 41.36 -39.08 17.73
C PHE A 55 40.42 -38.32 18.66
N ASP A 56 39.13 -38.71 18.66
CA ASP A 56 38.14 -38.29 19.65
C ASP A 56 38.00 -39.40 20.72
N PRO A 57 38.47 -39.17 21.96
CA PRO A 57 38.40 -40.14 23.03
C PRO A 57 36.97 -40.51 23.45
N VAL A 58 36.00 -39.59 23.27
CA VAL A 58 34.59 -39.83 23.60
C VAL A 58 33.95 -40.74 22.55
N PHE A 59 34.16 -40.47 21.26
CA PHE A 59 33.66 -41.31 20.17
C PHE A 59 34.23 -42.74 20.26
N TYR A 60 35.54 -42.87 20.48
CA TYR A 60 36.20 -44.17 20.62
C TYR A 60 35.66 -44.98 21.82
N SER A 61 35.42 -44.32 22.97
CA SER A 61 34.89 -45.00 24.16
C SER A 61 33.45 -45.49 24.00
N ASN A 62 32.59 -44.72 23.31
CA ASN A 62 31.18 -45.06 23.11
C ASN A 62 30.99 -46.23 22.14
N TYR A 63 31.82 -46.33 21.10
CA TYR A 63 31.69 -47.37 20.09
C TYR A 63 32.23 -48.74 20.53
N TYR A 64 33.24 -48.76 21.42
CA TYR A 64 33.92 -49.98 21.89
C TYR A 64 33.65 -50.31 23.37
N HIS A 65 32.44 -50.01 23.85
CA HIS A 65 32.01 -50.17 25.24
C HIS A 65 32.15 -51.60 25.80
N GLN A 66 32.39 -52.62 24.95
CA GLN A 66 32.63 -54.01 25.35
C GLN A 66 34.11 -54.38 25.57
N VAL A 67 35.07 -53.54 25.14
CA VAL A 67 36.51 -53.85 25.21
C VAL A 67 37.22 -53.05 26.32
N ILE A 68 36.67 -51.89 26.72
CA ILE A 68 37.24 -51.07 27.78
C ILE A 68 36.68 -51.54 29.13
N THR A 69 37.43 -52.37 29.86
CA THR A 69 37.06 -52.78 31.22
C THR A 69 37.08 -51.58 32.18
N HIS A 70 36.34 -51.69 33.30
CA HIS A 70 36.08 -50.69 34.36
C HIS A 70 37.30 -49.95 35.00
N SER A 71 38.50 -50.09 34.45
CA SER A 71 39.77 -49.54 34.95
C SER A 71 40.31 -48.34 34.14
N VAL A 72 39.68 -47.93 33.04
CA VAL A 72 40.09 -46.77 32.22
C VAL A 72 39.19 -45.57 32.51
N ASN A 73 39.65 -44.64 33.36
CA ASN A 73 38.80 -43.63 33.98
C ASN A 73 39.14 -42.17 33.62
N SER A 74 40.05 -41.92 32.67
CA SER A 74 40.42 -40.58 32.21
C SER A 74 40.69 -40.51 30.69
N PRO A 75 40.58 -39.32 30.05
CA PRO A 75 40.88 -39.12 28.63
C PRO A 75 42.27 -39.62 28.22
N GLU A 76 43.27 -39.37 29.07
CA GLU A 76 44.66 -39.78 28.85
C GLU A 76 44.81 -41.30 28.88
N ALA A 77 44.04 -42.00 29.71
CA ALA A 77 44.06 -43.46 29.79
C ALA A 77 43.38 -44.12 28.56
N VAL A 78 42.30 -43.51 28.04
CA VAL A 78 41.64 -43.94 26.79
C VAL A 78 42.56 -43.70 25.58
N LYS A 79 43.26 -42.57 25.57
CA LYS A 79 44.29 -42.25 24.57
C LYS A 79 45.44 -43.25 24.59
N GLN A 80 45.94 -43.64 25.76
CA GLN A 80 46.97 -44.66 25.89
C GLN A 80 46.47 -46.05 25.44
N HIS A 81 45.22 -46.42 25.75
CA HIS A 81 44.64 -47.68 25.25
C HIS A 81 44.56 -47.72 23.73
N TRP A 82 44.11 -46.63 23.08
CA TRP A 82 44.09 -46.47 21.62
C TRP A 82 45.49 -46.60 21.01
N LEU A 83 46.47 -45.90 21.56
CA LEU A 83 47.86 -45.96 21.10
C LEU A 83 48.50 -47.34 21.27
N THR A 84 48.00 -48.16 22.21
CA THR A 84 48.57 -49.49 22.52
C THR A 84 47.85 -50.64 21.80
N HIS A 85 46.54 -50.53 21.50
CA HIS A 85 45.73 -51.64 20.96
C HIS A 85 44.89 -51.27 19.72
N GLY A 86 44.68 -49.98 19.43
CA GLY A 86 43.82 -49.52 18.34
C GLY A 86 44.50 -49.51 16.96
N ILE A 87 45.83 -49.50 16.92
CA ILE A 87 46.61 -49.36 15.67
C ILE A 87 46.70 -50.68 14.87
N ASP A 88 46.57 -51.85 15.52
CA ASP A 88 46.65 -53.16 14.87
C ASP A 88 45.30 -53.71 14.34
N ALA A 89 44.19 -53.03 14.63
CA ALA A 89 42.88 -53.33 14.04
C ALA A 89 42.64 -52.41 12.84
N GLY A 90 43.34 -52.67 11.73
CA GLY A 90 43.38 -51.83 10.54
C GLY A 90 42.03 -51.21 10.16
N TRP A 91 41.93 -49.88 10.30
CA TRP A 91 40.78 -49.10 9.88
C TRP A 91 41.22 -47.96 8.96
N GLN A 92 40.91 -48.14 7.67
CA GLN A 92 40.87 -47.08 6.67
C GLN A 92 39.44 -46.53 6.61
N GLY A 93 39.32 -45.21 6.63
CA GLY A 93 38.03 -44.54 6.51
C GLY A 93 37.31 -44.88 5.21
N SER A 94 36.04 -45.26 5.32
CA SER A 94 35.06 -45.12 4.25
C SER A 94 33.67 -45.07 4.88
N GLY A 95 32.83 -44.16 4.37
CA GLY A 95 31.54 -43.82 4.94
C GLY A 95 30.51 -44.95 5.00
N GLN A 96 29.33 -44.52 5.48
CA GLN A 96 28.12 -45.29 5.80
C GLN A 96 28.06 -45.83 7.23
N PHE A 97 27.46 -45.03 8.12
CA PHE A 97 26.84 -45.57 9.33
C PHE A 97 25.39 -45.95 9.03
N HIS A 98 25.18 -47.25 8.79
CA HIS A 98 23.96 -47.94 9.20
C HIS A 98 24.18 -48.40 10.65
N SER A 99 23.49 -47.82 11.64
CA SER A 99 23.33 -48.45 12.95
C SER A 99 21.90 -48.97 13.09
N LYS A 100 21.78 -50.30 13.13
CA LYS A 100 20.67 -50.99 13.82
C LYS A 100 20.92 -50.80 15.31
N GLU A 101 20.39 -49.74 15.89
CA GLU A 101 20.43 -49.54 17.35
C GLU A 101 19.03 -49.65 17.94
N TYR A 102 18.89 -50.67 18.76
CA TYR A 102 17.81 -50.90 19.70
C TYR A 102 17.62 -49.65 20.56
N ILE A 103 16.51 -48.92 20.36
CA ILE A 103 16.05 -47.92 21.33
C ILE A 103 14.97 -48.59 22.17
N ALA A 104 15.38 -49.03 23.36
CA ALA A 104 14.47 -49.34 24.44
C ALA A 104 13.77 -48.04 24.87
N SER A 105 12.48 -47.95 24.57
CA SER A 105 11.60 -46.95 25.19
C SER A 105 11.43 -47.31 26.66
N PHE A 106 12.04 -46.55 27.56
CA PHE A 106 11.64 -46.57 28.96
C PHE A 106 10.30 -45.84 29.11
N LEU A 107 9.21 -46.52 28.77
CA LEU A 107 7.88 -46.13 29.25
C LEU A 107 7.85 -46.42 30.76
N LYS A 108 7.80 -45.41 31.62
CA LYS A 108 7.47 -45.62 33.03
C LYS A 108 5.99 -45.99 33.11
N PRO A 109 5.60 -47.18 33.64
CA PRO A 109 4.21 -47.46 33.92
C PRO A 109 3.78 -46.66 35.15
N VAL A 110 2.66 -45.93 35.05
CA VAL A 110 1.94 -45.40 36.22
C VAL A 110 0.80 -46.36 36.55
N LYS A 111 0.71 -46.74 37.83
CA LYS A 111 -0.15 -47.79 38.41
C LYS A 111 -1.64 -47.73 38.00
N PRO A 112 -2.33 -48.87 37.80
CA PRO A 112 -3.78 -48.96 37.89
C PRO A 112 -4.24 -49.01 39.36
N SER A 113 -5.37 -48.36 39.65
CA SER A 113 -6.03 -48.37 40.95
C SER A 113 -6.80 -49.69 41.19
N SER A 114 -6.09 -50.76 41.54
CA SER A 114 -6.50 -51.81 42.51
C SER A 114 -5.62 -53.06 42.40
N GLY A 115 -5.14 -53.56 43.54
CA GLY A 115 -4.59 -54.91 43.70
C GLY A 115 -3.07 -55.05 43.76
N THR A 116 -2.57 -55.22 44.99
CA THR A 116 -1.27 -55.83 45.42
C THR A 116 0.05 -55.45 44.73
N GLN A 117 0.91 -54.87 45.57
CA GLN A 117 2.28 -54.37 45.43
C GLN A 117 3.30 -55.41 44.94
N HIS A 118 4.13 -55.06 43.95
CA HIS A 118 5.53 -55.50 43.86
C HIS A 118 6.39 -54.38 43.24
N ASP A 119 7.42 -53.97 43.97
CA ASP A 119 8.28 -52.80 43.71
C ASP A 119 9.34 -53.07 42.61
N CYS A 120 9.63 -52.05 41.80
CA CYS A 120 10.89 -51.95 41.05
C CYS A 120 11.53 -50.58 41.38
N HIS A 121 12.65 -50.60 42.10
CA HIS A 121 13.42 -49.40 42.44
C HIS A 121 14.44 -49.03 41.34
N TYR A 122 14.72 -47.72 41.23
CA TYR A 122 15.70 -47.12 40.32
C TYR A 122 17.11 -47.74 40.50
N GLY A 123 17.70 -48.26 39.42
CA GLY A 123 19.15 -48.57 39.38
C GLY A 123 19.58 -50.02 39.17
N GLN A 124 18.70 -50.95 38.77
CA GLN A 124 19.13 -52.30 38.34
C GLN A 124 18.51 -52.72 37.00
N TRP A 125 19.33 -53.32 36.13
CA TRP A 125 18.88 -53.94 34.87
C TRP A 125 18.06 -55.19 35.18
N CYS A 126 16.78 -55.20 34.77
CA CYS A 126 15.92 -56.38 34.89
C CYS A 126 16.19 -57.35 33.73
N PRO A 127 16.41 -58.66 33.97
CA PRO A 127 16.57 -59.65 32.91
C PRO A 127 15.23 -59.91 32.22
N ALA A 128 15.25 -59.96 30.90
CA ALA A 128 14.08 -60.20 30.06
C ALA A 128 13.39 -61.53 30.42
N HIS A 129 12.23 -61.46 31.09
CA HIS A 129 11.32 -62.60 31.21
C HIS A 129 10.02 -62.35 30.43
N GLN A 130 9.64 -63.41 29.76
CA GLN A 130 8.57 -63.59 28.78
C GLN A 130 7.25 -62.98 29.25
N GLY A 131 6.77 -61.94 28.56
CA GLY A 131 5.49 -61.31 28.85
C GLY A 131 5.34 -59.86 28.39
N TYR A 132 6.42 -59.17 28.01
CA TYR A 132 6.31 -57.85 27.41
C TYR A 132 5.91 -57.97 25.94
N HIS A 133 4.74 -57.43 25.60
CA HIS A 133 4.36 -57.20 24.21
C HIS A 133 5.32 -56.18 23.59
N THR A 134 6.31 -56.65 22.83
CA THR A 134 6.98 -55.82 21.83
C THR A 134 5.92 -55.40 20.81
N THR A 135 5.60 -54.11 20.73
CA THR A 135 4.69 -53.60 19.71
C THR A 135 5.38 -53.69 18.34
N TYR A 136 5.04 -54.75 17.60
CA TYR A 136 5.33 -54.89 16.18
C TYR A 136 4.48 -53.88 15.38
N ASP A 137 5.08 -53.37 14.30
CA ASP A 137 4.46 -52.71 13.12
C ASP A 137 3.95 -51.25 13.23
N TYR A 138 4.74 -50.34 13.80
CA TYR A 138 4.55 -48.89 13.57
C TYR A 138 5.77 -48.26 12.91
N PRO A 139 5.70 -47.83 11.64
CA PRO A 139 6.83 -47.23 10.96
C PRO A 139 7.15 -45.86 11.57
N PHE A 140 8.39 -45.71 12.01
CA PHE A 140 8.94 -44.45 12.51
C PHE A 140 9.85 -43.88 11.43
N HIS A 141 9.45 -42.76 10.81
CA HIS A 141 10.22 -42.13 9.75
C HIS A 141 10.97 -40.92 10.29
N LYS A 142 12.31 -40.95 10.23
CA LYS A 142 13.17 -39.82 10.56
C LYS A 142 13.77 -39.24 9.29
N LYS A 143 13.76 -37.91 9.18
CA LYS A 143 14.50 -37.16 8.15
C LYS A 143 15.31 -36.08 8.86
N ILE A 144 16.61 -36.03 8.57
CA ILE A 144 17.48 -34.96 9.05
C ILE A 144 17.98 -34.20 7.82
N THR A 145 17.80 -32.89 7.81
CA THR A 145 18.25 -32.02 6.72
C THR A 145 19.25 -31.01 7.31
N ILE A 146 20.48 -30.97 6.80
CA ILE A 146 21.53 -30.03 7.25
C ILE A 146 21.58 -28.85 6.27
N GLY A 147 21.78 -27.63 6.78
CA GLY A 147 21.89 -26.41 5.95
C GLY A 147 20.54 -25.86 5.48
N THR A 148 19.51 -25.95 6.33
CA THR A 148 18.16 -25.51 5.99
C THR A 148 17.96 -24.01 6.18
N HIS A 149 17.00 -23.43 5.44
CA HIS A 149 16.62 -22.02 5.50
C HIS A 149 17.77 -21.01 5.24
N GLY A 150 18.78 -21.39 4.46
CA GLY A 150 19.91 -20.54 4.12
C GLY A 150 20.94 -20.37 5.24
N ILE A 151 20.86 -21.18 6.30
CA ILE A 151 21.76 -21.12 7.47
C ILE A 151 22.62 -22.40 7.49
N ASN A 152 23.90 -22.27 7.17
CA ASN A 152 24.83 -23.40 6.96
C ASN A 152 25.07 -24.25 8.23
N ASN A 153 24.84 -23.70 9.42
CA ASN A 153 25.06 -24.32 10.73
C ASN A 153 23.76 -24.72 11.46
N CYS A 154 22.64 -24.82 10.72
CA CYS A 154 21.35 -25.29 11.18
C CYS A 154 21.05 -26.70 10.63
N PHE A 155 20.40 -27.55 11.43
CA PHE A 155 19.81 -28.79 10.93
C PHE A 155 18.37 -28.96 11.41
N GLU A 156 17.52 -29.44 10.50
CA GLU A 156 16.12 -29.78 10.72
C GLU A 156 16.01 -31.27 11.01
N PHE A 157 15.33 -31.62 12.10
CA PHE A 157 15.00 -32.98 12.50
C PHE A 157 13.49 -33.19 12.39
N VAL A 158 13.08 -34.00 11.43
CA VAL A 158 11.68 -34.39 11.20
C VAL A 158 11.47 -35.84 11.64
N SER A 159 10.44 -36.10 12.41
CA SER A 159 10.11 -37.40 12.98
C SER A 159 8.61 -37.67 12.90
N ASN A 160 8.24 -38.69 12.12
CA ASN A 160 6.85 -39.08 11.92
C ASN A 160 6.60 -40.42 12.59
N PHE A 161 5.47 -40.52 13.29
CA PHE A 161 5.00 -41.77 13.86
C PHE A 161 3.50 -41.93 13.62
N THR A 162 3.07 -43.18 13.58
CA THR A 162 1.66 -43.56 13.44
C THR A 162 1.29 -44.44 14.63
N ILE A 163 0.20 -44.13 15.32
CA ILE A 163 -0.35 -44.97 16.39
C ILE A 163 -1.57 -45.68 15.83
N GLY A 164 -1.54 -47.02 15.78
CA GLY A 164 -2.63 -47.84 15.27
C GLY A 164 -3.75 -48.05 16.29
N GLY A 165 -4.93 -48.38 15.78
CA GLY A 165 -6.20 -48.39 16.53
C GLY A 165 -6.35 -49.44 17.65
N ASN A 166 -5.33 -50.24 17.96
CA ASN A 166 -5.37 -51.25 19.02
C ASN A 166 -4.69 -50.80 20.33
N TRP A 167 -4.38 -49.51 20.49
CA TRP A 167 -3.88 -48.97 21.76
C TRP A 167 -5.00 -48.87 22.81
N PRO A 168 -4.75 -49.20 24.10
CA PRO A 168 -5.75 -49.05 25.15
C PRO A 168 -6.23 -47.59 25.22
N GLN A 169 -7.53 -47.35 25.08
CA GLN A 169 -8.11 -46.00 24.98
C GLN A 169 -8.35 -45.30 26.32
N ASP A 170 -7.99 -45.95 27.44
CA ASP A 170 -8.26 -45.42 28.78
C ASP A 170 -7.04 -44.65 29.33
N ASP A 171 -7.19 -43.34 29.52
CA ASP A 171 -6.37 -42.40 30.31
C ASP A 171 -4.83 -42.51 30.23
N LEU A 172 -4.27 -42.64 29.02
CA LEU A 172 -2.82 -42.64 28.82
C LEU A 172 -2.29 -41.29 28.30
N LEU A 173 -1.59 -40.53 29.15
CA LEU A 173 -0.73 -39.42 28.73
C LEU A 173 0.37 -39.96 27.81
N ILE A 174 0.35 -39.60 26.53
CA ILE A 174 1.39 -40.01 25.58
C ILE A 174 2.53 -39.00 25.69
N GLN A 175 3.63 -39.40 26.34
CA GLN A 175 4.88 -38.64 26.41
C GLN A 175 5.83 -39.09 25.29
N MET A 176 6.36 -38.13 24.53
CA MET A 176 7.31 -38.39 23.45
C MET A 176 8.52 -37.46 23.55
N GLU A 177 9.71 -38.00 23.39
CA GLU A 177 10.95 -37.23 23.43
C GLU A 177 11.60 -37.21 22.05
N ALA A 178 11.53 -36.08 21.34
CA ALA A 178 12.10 -35.96 19.99
C ALA A 178 12.45 -34.50 19.62
N PRO A 179 13.71 -34.20 19.23
CA PRO A 179 14.87 -35.07 19.31
C PRO A 179 15.33 -35.23 20.77
N ALA A 180 15.89 -36.39 21.09
CA ALA A 180 16.70 -36.58 22.30
C ALA A 180 18.16 -36.64 21.86
N VAL A 181 18.92 -35.58 22.15
CA VAL A 181 20.31 -35.40 21.76
C VAL A 181 21.19 -35.55 22.99
N TYR A 182 22.16 -36.46 22.92
CA TYR A 182 23.16 -36.64 23.96
C TYR A 182 24.46 -35.97 23.50
N MET A 183 24.96 -35.07 24.33
CA MET A 183 26.19 -34.32 24.11
C MET A 183 27.27 -34.79 25.05
N THR A 184 28.52 -34.50 24.68
CA THR A 184 29.70 -34.80 25.48
C THR A 184 29.64 -34.06 26.82
N TYR A 185 30.35 -34.58 27.82
CA TYR A 185 30.39 -34.06 29.19
C TYR A 185 30.81 -32.58 29.31
N GLU A 186 31.38 -31.99 28.26
CA GLU A 186 31.89 -30.62 28.23
C GLU A 186 30.77 -29.57 28.17
N PHE A 187 29.59 -29.93 27.65
CA PHE A 187 28.43 -29.04 27.56
C PHE A 187 27.66 -28.97 28.88
N THR A 188 28.17 -28.15 29.81
CA THR A 188 27.67 -28.07 31.20
C THR A 188 26.89 -26.80 31.51
N LYS A 189 26.91 -25.78 30.65
CA LYS A 189 26.18 -24.51 30.85
C LYS A 189 24.86 -24.50 30.10
N GLN A 190 23.84 -23.95 30.74
CA GLN A 190 22.44 -24.01 30.33
C GLN A 190 21.84 -22.61 30.34
N PHE A 191 21.20 -22.21 29.25
CA PHE A 191 20.57 -20.90 29.10
C PHE A 191 19.18 -21.03 28.47
N THR A 192 18.28 -20.12 28.82
CA THR A 192 16.99 -19.96 28.14
C THR A 192 17.10 -18.81 27.16
N PHE A 193 16.68 -19.00 25.91
CA PHE A 193 16.58 -17.91 24.94
C PHE A 193 15.22 -17.23 25.03
N ASN A 194 15.21 -15.92 25.27
CA ASN A 194 14.00 -15.12 25.31
C ASN A 194 13.76 -14.45 23.95
N PRO A 195 12.71 -14.84 23.19
CA PRO A 195 12.47 -14.30 21.85
C PRO A 195 12.14 -12.81 21.83
N ALA A 196 11.56 -12.28 22.92
CA ALA A 196 11.15 -10.88 23.03
C ALA A 196 12.35 -9.95 23.20
N THR A 197 13.34 -10.37 24.00
CA THR A 197 14.57 -9.59 24.26
C THR A 197 15.73 -9.98 23.34
N ARG A 198 15.64 -11.14 22.67
CA ARG A 198 16.69 -11.76 21.85
C ARG A 198 17.99 -12.05 22.61
N LEU A 199 17.91 -12.29 23.91
CA LEU A 199 19.05 -12.59 24.78
C LEU A 199 18.98 -14.02 25.33
N ALA A 200 20.16 -14.62 25.58
CA ALA A 200 20.30 -15.86 26.33
C ALA A 200 20.41 -15.52 27.83
N GLU A 201 19.43 -15.96 28.61
CA GLU A 201 19.27 -15.59 30.02
C GLU A 201 19.60 -16.78 30.93
N ASN A 202 20.32 -16.52 32.03
CA ASN A 202 20.82 -17.53 32.96
C ASN A 202 19.76 -17.94 34.01
N TYR A 203 18.62 -18.42 33.55
CA TYR A 203 17.61 -19.14 34.33
C TYR A 203 16.99 -20.23 33.47
N HIS A 204 16.32 -21.20 34.10
CA HIS A 204 15.70 -22.31 33.38
C HIS A 204 14.19 -22.12 33.27
N ASN A 205 13.68 -21.97 32.05
CA ASN A 205 12.26 -22.03 31.75
C ASN A 205 12.00 -23.15 30.73
N LYS A 206 11.20 -24.14 31.12
CA LYS A 206 10.90 -25.31 30.30
C LYS A 206 9.96 -25.01 29.12
N HIS A 207 9.38 -23.82 29.05
CA HIS A 207 8.44 -23.41 27.99
C HIS A 207 9.07 -22.47 26.95
N LEU A 208 10.37 -22.20 27.04
CA LEU A 208 11.09 -21.35 26.10
C LEU A 208 12.29 -22.11 25.50
N PRO A 209 12.76 -21.71 24.30
CA PRO A 209 13.88 -22.37 23.65
C PRO A 209 15.14 -22.38 24.51
N PHE A 210 15.91 -23.45 24.40
CA PHE A 210 17.03 -23.73 25.31
C PHE A 210 18.36 -23.79 24.56
N ILE A 211 19.44 -23.37 25.23
CA ILE A 211 20.81 -23.37 24.72
C ILE A 211 21.73 -24.08 25.71
N LEU A 212 22.47 -25.07 25.23
CA LEU A 212 23.55 -25.76 25.95
C LEU A 212 24.90 -25.33 25.42
N SER A 213 25.84 -25.07 26.33
CA SER A 213 27.13 -24.47 26.01
C SER A 213 28.26 -25.09 26.83
N THR A 214 29.47 -25.04 26.30
CA THR A 214 30.71 -25.27 27.08
C THR A 214 30.92 -24.15 28.11
N PRO A 215 31.68 -24.37 29.20
CA PRO A 215 31.96 -23.37 30.24
C PRO A 215 32.58 -22.07 29.74
N ASP A 216 33.35 -22.14 28.65
CA ASP A 216 34.02 -21.01 28.01
C ASP A 216 33.15 -20.34 26.92
N HIS A 217 31.95 -20.87 26.67
CA HIS A 217 31.00 -20.39 25.66
C HIS A 217 31.48 -20.43 24.21
N ASN A 218 32.58 -21.12 23.93
CA ASN A 218 33.14 -21.23 22.58
C ASN A 218 32.34 -22.18 21.67
N TYR A 219 31.54 -23.08 22.26
CA TYR A 219 30.63 -23.96 21.54
C TYR A 219 29.28 -23.99 22.23
N ALA A 220 28.21 -23.85 21.42
CA ALA A 220 26.84 -23.89 21.89
C ALA A 220 25.91 -24.55 20.87
N LEU A 221 24.91 -25.27 21.39
CA LEU A 221 23.83 -25.89 20.64
C LEU A 221 22.50 -25.38 21.19
N GLY A 222 21.71 -24.73 20.35
CA GLY A 222 20.37 -24.26 20.66
C GLY A 222 19.32 -25.04 19.87
N ALA A 223 18.14 -25.22 20.45
CA ALA A 223 17.06 -25.93 19.79
C ALA A 223 15.71 -25.25 20.03
N TYR A 224 14.89 -25.21 18.99
CA TYR A 224 13.55 -24.63 19.07
C TYR A 224 12.56 -25.38 18.18
N THR A 225 11.29 -25.33 18.56
CA THR A 225 10.13 -25.68 17.74
C THR A 225 9.54 -24.39 17.16
N PRO A 226 9.18 -24.34 15.87
CA PRO A 226 8.38 -23.23 15.34
C PRO A 226 7.03 -23.17 16.06
N GLN A 227 6.40 -22.00 16.15
CA GLN A 227 5.07 -21.86 16.76
C GLN A 227 4.07 -22.85 16.12
N ARG A 228 3.47 -23.69 16.96
CA ARG A 228 2.48 -24.71 16.57
C ARG A 228 1.06 -24.25 16.85
N GLN A 229 0.10 -24.78 16.10
CA GLN A 229 -1.34 -24.52 16.28
C GLN A 229 -2.09 -25.66 17.00
N ASP A 230 -1.42 -26.76 17.31
CA ASP A 230 -2.00 -27.90 18.05
C ASP A 230 -2.10 -27.56 19.55
N THR A 231 -3.32 -27.35 20.06
CA THR A 231 -3.56 -26.95 21.46
C THR A 231 -3.60 -28.11 22.46
N ASP A 232 -3.69 -29.35 21.96
CA ASP A 232 -3.79 -30.59 22.76
C ASP A 232 -2.42 -31.22 23.06
N ILE A 233 -1.34 -30.60 22.57
CA ILE A 233 0.04 -31.05 22.78
C ILE A 233 0.80 -30.01 23.60
N HIS A 234 1.20 -30.38 24.82
CA HIS A 234 2.10 -29.54 25.62
C HIS A 234 3.55 -29.88 25.31
N GLU A 235 4.36 -28.84 25.04
CA GLU A 235 5.80 -28.97 24.81
C GLU A 235 6.60 -28.45 26.01
N ASN A 236 7.58 -29.23 26.43
CA ASN A 236 8.57 -28.84 27.43
C ASN A 236 9.97 -29.12 26.89
N TYR A 237 10.82 -28.09 26.98
CA TYR A 237 12.26 -28.21 26.78
C TYR A 237 12.88 -28.72 28.08
N ASP A 238 13.50 -29.89 28.03
CA ASP A 238 14.13 -30.52 29.19
C ASP A 238 15.61 -30.80 28.91
N SER A 239 16.41 -30.74 29.98
CA SER A 239 17.82 -31.09 29.90
C SER A 239 18.28 -31.75 31.19
N HIS A 240 19.13 -32.76 31.05
CA HIS A 240 19.64 -33.52 32.18
C HIS A 240 21.14 -33.73 32.06
N LEU A 241 21.86 -33.33 33.11
CA LEU A 241 23.26 -33.66 33.31
C LEU A 241 23.36 -34.99 34.05
N PHE A 242 23.78 -36.04 33.35
CA PHE A 242 24.02 -37.34 33.95
C PHE A 242 25.47 -37.39 34.45
N LYS A 243 25.66 -37.51 35.77
CA LYS A 243 26.97 -37.77 36.37
C LYS A 243 27.24 -39.27 36.33
N GLY A 244 28.00 -39.72 35.34
CA GLY A 244 28.50 -41.10 35.30
C GLY A 244 29.56 -41.35 36.37
N SER A 245 29.78 -42.62 36.72
CA SER A 245 30.85 -43.05 37.64
C SER A 245 32.26 -42.97 37.04
N ASN A 246 32.37 -42.72 35.73
CA ASN A 246 33.61 -42.51 34.98
C ASN A 246 33.40 -41.49 33.84
N PHE A 247 34.49 -41.09 33.18
CA PHE A 247 34.51 -40.07 32.11
C PHE A 247 33.55 -40.36 30.94
N ALA A 248 33.46 -41.63 30.48
CA ALA A 248 32.59 -42.01 29.37
C ALA A 248 31.09 -42.03 29.73
N GLY A 249 30.75 -42.23 31.00
CA GLY A 249 29.35 -42.26 31.47
C GLY A 249 28.75 -40.89 31.77
N ALA A 250 29.55 -39.81 31.74
CA ALA A 250 29.05 -38.45 31.96
C ALA A 250 28.55 -37.86 30.64
N THR A 251 27.24 -37.59 30.54
CA THR A 251 26.64 -37.02 29.33
C THR A 251 25.60 -35.95 29.69
N SER A 252 25.48 -34.96 28.83
CA SER A 252 24.41 -33.97 28.87
C SER A 252 23.34 -34.36 27.87
N LYS A 253 22.12 -34.63 28.33
CA LYS A 253 20.96 -34.85 27.46
C LYS A 253 20.20 -33.54 27.26
N PHE A 254 19.83 -33.29 26.02
CA PHE A 254 18.82 -32.32 25.62
C PHE A 254 17.65 -33.07 24.98
N ASN A 255 16.42 -32.77 25.39
CA ASN A 255 15.24 -33.31 24.72
C ASN A 255 14.06 -32.33 24.74
N ILE A 256 13.27 -32.39 23.67
CA ILE A 256 11.95 -31.75 23.62
C ILE A 256 10.92 -32.82 23.92
N VAL A 257 10.17 -32.62 25.00
CA VAL A 257 9.16 -33.55 25.49
C VAL A 257 7.78 -33.03 25.08
N PHE A 258 7.07 -33.85 24.31
CA PHE A 258 5.68 -33.60 23.91
C PHE A 258 4.74 -34.47 24.71
N TYR A 259 3.70 -33.88 25.28
CA TYR A 259 2.64 -34.57 25.98
C TYR A 259 1.33 -34.42 25.21
N LYS A 260 0.68 -35.53 24.87
CA LYS A 260 -0.66 -35.54 24.30
C LYS A 260 -1.61 -36.29 25.24
N ARG A 261 -2.69 -35.66 25.69
CA ARG A 261 -3.77 -36.35 26.43
C ARG A 261 -4.86 -36.81 25.45
N PRO A 262 -5.36 -38.05 25.52
CA PRO A 262 -6.63 -38.41 24.88
C PRO A 262 -7.73 -37.56 25.49
N HIS A 263 -8.63 -37.05 24.65
CA HIS A 263 -9.70 -36.14 25.06
C HIS A 263 -10.46 -36.65 26.29
N GLU A 264 -10.29 -35.97 27.42
CA GLU A 264 -11.34 -35.93 28.43
C GLU A 264 -12.58 -35.37 27.72
N THR A 265 -13.66 -36.15 27.65
CA THR A 265 -15.00 -35.63 27.34
C THR A 265 -15.47 -34.76 28.51
N HIS A 266 -14.82 -33.63 28.72
CA HIS A 266 -15.46 -32.47 29.29
C HIS A 266 -16.21 -31.81 28.15
N SER A 267 -17.52 -32.07 28.08
CA SER A 267 -18.44 -31.27 27.28
C SER A 267 -18.40 -29.84 27.84
N VAL A 268 -17.46 -29.02 27.37
CA VAL A 268 -17.65 -27.58 27.40
C VAL A 268 -18.90 -27.36 26.54
N PRO A 269 -19.99 -26.82 27.10
CA PRO A 269 -21.19 -26.58 26.31
C PRO A 269 -20.81 -25.59 25.20
N VAL A 270 -20.70 -26.06 23.96
CA VAL A 270 -20.49 -25.19 22.81
C VAL A 270 -21.80 -24.42 22.61
N ASP A 271 -21.75 -23.09 22.76
CA ASP A 271 -22.94 -22.26 22.49
C ASP A 271 -23.23 -22.28 20.99
N LEU A 272 -24.17 -23.12 20.59
CA LEU A 272 -24.63 -23.26 19.20
C LEU A 272 -25.34 -22.00 18.67
N ALA A 273 -25.56 -21.01 19.52
CA ALA A 273 -26.03 -19.68 19.16
C ALA A 273 -24.96 -18.60 19.41
N SER A 274 -23.67 -18.99 19.35
CA SER A 274 -22.54 -18.05 19.33
C SER A 274 -22.68 -17.04 18.17
N PRO A 275 -22.30 -15.77 18.35
CA PRO A 275 -22.30 -14.74 17.30
C PRO A 275 -21.55 -15.14 16.01
N GLU A 276 -20.59 -16.07 16.11
CA GLU A 276 -19.89 -16.62 14.94
C GLU A 276 -20.84 -17.34 13.97
N VAL A 277 -21.84 -18.06 14.49
CA VAL A 277 -22.72 -18.94 13.70
C VAL A 277 -24.18 -18.51 13.70
N PHE A 278 -24.56 -17.56 14.56
CA PHE A 278 -25.93 -17.08 14.70
C PHE A 278 -25.98 -15.59 15.03
N ASP A 279 -26.69 -14.83 14.19
CA ASP A 279 -27.13 -13.47 14.49
C ASP A 279 -28.67 -13.38 14.33
N PRO A 280 -29.40 -12.90 15.35
CA PRO A 280 -30.86 -12.91 15.32
C PRO A 280 -31.44 -11.97 14.26
N VAL A 281 -30.75 -10.88 13.88
CA VAL A 281 -31.20 -9.98 12.82
C VAL A 281 -30.98 -10.62 11.46
N PHE A 282 -29.78 -11.13 11.19
CA PHE A 282 -29.48 -11.86 9.95
C PHE A 282 -30.48 -13.00 9.72
N TYR A 283 -30.59 -13.90 10.69
CA TYR A 283 -31.44 -15.09 10.58
C TYR A 283 -32.92 -14.75 10.42
N SER A 284 -33.42 -13.78 11.19
CA SER A 284 -34.82 -13.36 11.07
C SER A 284 -35.11 -12.67 9.74
N ASN A 285 -34.17 -11.89 9.19
CA ASN A 285 -34.32 -11.23 7.89
C ASN A 285 -34.39 -12.25 6.75
N TYR A 286 -33.50 -13.24 6.77
CA TYR A 286 -33.39 -14.22 5.70
C TYR A 286 -34.53 -15.24 5.71
N TYR A 287 -34.97 -15.68 6.90
CA TYR A 287 -35.99 -16.74 7.05
C TYR A 287 -37.36 -16.23 7.52
N HIS A 288 -37.65 -14.93 7.37
CA HIS A 288 -38.89 -14.30 7.85
C HIS A 288 -40.17 -14.93 7.29
N GLN A 289 -40.14 -15.57 6.11
CA GLN A 289 -41.33 -16.22 5.52
C GLN A 289 -41.73 -17.50 6.26
N VAL A 290 -40.76 -18.15 6.91
CA VAL A 290 -40.93 -19.46 7.56
C VAL A 290 -41.02 -19.30 9.08
N ILE A 291 -40.37 -18.28 9.63
CA ILE A 291 -40.46 -17.93 11.06
C ILE A 291 -41.80 -17.22 11.32
N THR A 292 -42.65 -17.83 12.14
CA THR A 292 -44.00 -17.28 12.46
C THR A 292 -43.93 -15.88 13.07
N HIS A 293 -44.96 -15.05 12.82
CA HIS A 293 -45.09 -13.69 13.37
C HIS A 293 -45.01 -13.60 14.91
N SER A 294 -45.25 -14.70 15.64
CA SER A 294 -45.10 -14.80 17.10
C SER A 294 -43.66 -14.86 17.60
N VAL A 295 -42.68 -15.05 16.72
CA VAL A 295 -41.25 -14.99 17.04
C VAL A 295 -40.76 -13.56 16.78
N ASN A 296 -40.85 -12.71 17.79
CA ASN A 296 -40.69 -11.26 17.65
C ASN A 296 -39.63 -10.63 18.57
N SER A 297 -38.89 -11.43 19.34
CA SER A 297 -37.74 -11.01 20.15
C SER A 297 -36.46 -11.77 19.76
N PRO A 298 -35.26 -11.22 20.00
CA PRO A 298 -33.99 -11.91 19.77
C PRO A 298 -33.92 -13.30 20.45
N GLU A 299 -34.47 -13.42 21.65
CA GLU A 299 -34.51 -14.68 22.41
C GLU A 299 -35.42 -15.70 21.73
N ALA A 300 -36.60 -15.29 21.26
CA ALA A 300 -37.50 -16.17 20.54
C ALA A 300 -36.87 -16.68 19.23
N VAL A 301 -36.15 -15.80 18.51
CA VAL A 301 -35.41 -16.18 17.30
C VAL A 301 -34.27 -17.15 17.63
N LYS A 302 -33.52 -16.92 18.71
CA LYS A 302 -32.50 -17.86 19.22
C LYS A 302 -33.12 -19.23 19.51
N GLN A 303 -34.28 -19.30 20.15
CA GLN A 303 -34.96 -20.57 20.40
C GLN A 303 -35.37 -21.27 19.10
N HIS A 304 -35.90 -20.53 18.12
CA HIS A 304 -36.22 -21.11 16.81
C HIS A 304 -34.97 -21.64 16.10
N TRP A 305 -33.85 -20.90 16.14
CA TRP A 305 -32.58 -21.38 15.58
C TRP A 305 -32.14 -22.71 16.20
N LEU A 306 -32.14 -22.79 17.53
CA LEU A 306 -31.68 -23.97 18.26
C LEU A 306 -32.55 -25.22 18.03
N THR A 307 -33.85 -25.02 17.81
CA THR A 307 -34.86 -26.11 17.71
C THR A 307 -35.22 -26.50 16.28
N HIS A 308 -35.05 -25.61 15.30
CA HIS A 308 -35.46 -25.85 13.90
C HIS A 308 -34.38 -25.43 12.90
N GLY A 309 -33.78 -24.25 13.07
CA GLY A 309 -32.86 -23.67 12.08
C GLY A 309 -31.61 -24.52 11.85
N ILE A 310 -30.98 -24.99 12.92
CA ILE A 310 -29.81 -25.87 12.86
C ILE A 310 -30.15 -27.15 12.10
N ASP A 311 -31.23 -27.84 12.49
CA ASP A 311 -31.56 -29.16 11.96
C ASP A 311 -32.06 -29.08 10.50
N ALA A 312 -32.64 -27.95 10.09
CA ALA A 312 -32.95 -27.64 8.69
C ALA A 312 -31.71 -27.25 7.84
N GLY A 313 -30.57 -27.05 8.49
CA GLY A 313 -29.31 -26.57 7.89
C GLY A 313 -29.47 -25.20 7.25
N TRP A 314 -30.19 -24.31 7.94
CA TRP A 314 -30.31 -22.90 7.58
C TRP A 314 -29.06 -22.12 8.03
N GLN A 315 -28.85 -20.95 7.43
CA GLN A 315 -27.71 -20.08 7.71
C GLN A 315 -28.03 -19.16 8.89
N GLY A 316 -27.35 -19.34 10.01
CA GLY A 316 -27.59 -18.54 11.22
C GLY A 316 -26.95 -17.15 11.20
N SER A 317 -25.82 -16.97 10.49
CA SER A 317 -25.07 -15.71 10.43
C SER A 317 -24.52 -15.44 9.03
N GLY A 318 -24.18 -14.19 8.75
CA GLY A 318 -23.59 -13.79 7.47
C GLY A 318 -22.22 -14.41 7.15
N GLN A 319 -21.54 -14.97 8.15
CA GLN A 319 -20.16 -15.45 8.09
C GLN A 319 -20.00 -16.98 8.18
N PHE A 320 -21.08 -17.73 8.42
CA PHE A 320 -21.01 -19.20 8.51
C PHE A 320 -22.27 -19.89 7.96
N HIS A 321 -22.09 -20.92 7.13
CA HIS A 321 -23.17 -21.80 6.66
C HIS A 321 -22.78 -23.28 6.79
N SER A 322 -23.51 -24.04 7.62
CA SER A 322 -23.19 -25.45 7.92
C SER A 322 -23.20 -26.38 6.70
N LYS A 323 -24.21 -26.29 5.81
CA LYS A 323 -24.23 -27.07 4.55
C LYS A 323 -23.01 -26.80 3.67
N GLU A 324 -22.65 -25.53 3.49
CA GLU A 324 -21.50 -25.15 2.69
C GLU A 324 -20.19 -25.61 3.31
N TYR A 325 -20.06 -25.44 4.62
CA TYR A 325 -18.89 -25.90 5.39
C TYR A 325 -18.67 -27.40 5.22
N ILE A 326 -19.73 -28.21 5.36
CA ILE A 326 -19.66 -29.65 5.13
C ILE A 326 -19.32 -29.96 3.67
N ALA A 327 -19.99 -29.29 2.71
CA ALA A 327 -19.81 -29.55 1.28
C ALA A 327 -18.39 -29.20 0.79
N ARG A 328 -17.74 -28.22 1.41
CA ARG A 328 -16.37 -27.80 1.07
C ARG A 328 -15.33 -28.83 1.48
N TYR A 329 -15.55 -29.54 2.58
CA TYR A 329 -14.54 -30.36 3.23
C TYR A 329 -14.91 -31.84 3.17
N PRO A 330 -14.31 -32.65 2.27
CA PRO A 330 -14.71 -34.04 2.05
C PRO A 330 -14.64 -34.93 3.29
N ASP A 331 -13.71 -34.65 4.19
CA ASP A 331 -13.57 -35.33 5.48
C ASP A 331 -14.73 -35.01 6.42
N LEU A 332 -15.19 -33.75 6.47
CA LEU A 332 -16.38 -33.36 7.24
C LEU A 332 -17.66 -33.90 6.61
N GLN A 333 -17.74 -33.94 5.27
CA GLN A 333 -18.84 -34.60 4.56
C GLN A 333 -18.94 -36.07 4.93
N LYS A 334 -17.81 -36.78 5.00
CA LYS A 334 -17.75 -38.18 5.41
C LYS A 334 -18.07 -38.36 6.90
N ALA A 335 -17.60 -37.46 7.76
CA ALA A 335 -17.77 -37.56 9.21
C ALA A 335 -19.18 -37.19 9.68
N PHE A 336 -19.78 -36.14 9.12
CA PHE A 336 -21.03 -35.55 9.63
C PHE A 336 -22.23 -35.77 8.71
N GLY A 337 -22.03 -35.98 7.41
CA GLY A 337 -23.13 -36.07 6.45
C GLY A 337 -24.06 -34.85 6.55
N ASN A 338 -25.33 -35.05 6.89
CA ASN A 338 -26.31 -33.97 7.08
C ASN A 338 -26.46 -33.52 8.56
N ASN A 339 -25.53 -33.90 9.44
CA ASN A 339 -25.54 -33.49 10.84
C ASN A 339 -24.96 -32.07 11.00
N TYR A 340 -25.80 -31.07 10.75
CA TYR A 340 -25.43 -29.66 10.81
C TYR A 340 -25.05 -29.19 12.23
N ARG A 341 -25.61 -29.84 13.26
CA ARG A 341 -25.28 -29.54 14.66
C ARG A 341 -23.83 -29.90 14.98
N ALA A 342 -23.39 -31.08 14.55
CA ALA A 342 -21.99 -31.50 14.67
C ALA A 342 -21.05 -30.59 13.87
N ALA A 343 -21.47 -30.15 12.67
CA ALA A 343 -20.68 -29.22 11.87
C ALA A 343 -20.52 -27.83 12.53
N ILE A 344 -21.56 -27.30 13.17
CA ILE A 344 -21.47 -26.06 13.96
C ILE A 344 -20.52 -26.24 15.14
N GLN A 345 -20.65 -27.35 15.88
CA GLN A 345 -19.76 -27.65 17.00
C GLN A 345 -18.30 -27.72 16.55
N HIS A 346 -18.06 -28.45 15.46
CA HIS A 346 -16.75 -28.57 14.86
C HIS A 346 -16.18 -27.22 14.46
N TYR A 347 -16.98 -26.38 13.76
CA TYR A 347 -16.56 -25.05 13.38
C TYR A 347 -16.12 -24.26 14.62
N LEU A 348 -17.03 -24.06 15.58
CA LEU A 348 -16.77 -23.26 16.79
C LEU A 348 -15.58 -23.73 17.63
N MET A 349 -15.23 -25.01 17.55
CA MET A 349 -14.12 -25.57 18.32
C MET A 349 -12.78 -25.58 17.57
N PHE A 350 -12.80 -25.78 16.25
CA PHE A 350 -11.61 -26.19 15.50
C PHE A 350 -11.34 -25.38 14.23
N HIS A 351 -12.24 -24.48 13.79
CA HIS A 351 -12.08 -23.79 12.49
C HIS A 351 -10.76 -23.01 12.39
N THR A 352 -10.35 -22.35 13.47
CA THR A 352 -9.10 -21.56 13.51
C THR A 352 -7.86 -22.45 13.44
N SER A 353 -7.82 -23.53 14.23
CA SER A 353 -6.68 -24.45 14.30
C SER A 353 -6.53 -25.29 13.03
N GLU A 354 -7.61 -25.53 12.32
CA GLU A 354 -7.61 -26.30 11.07
C GLU A 354 -7.55 -25.41 9.82
N HIS A 355 -7.45 -24.09 9.98
CA HIS A 355 -7.48 -23.11 8.89
C HIS A 355 -8.69 -23.28 7.96
N ARG A 356 -9.85 -23.62 8.52
CA ARG A 356 -11.08 -23.84 7.74
C ARG A 356 -11.98 -22.62 7.73
N LEU A 357 -12.41 -22.23 6.54
CA LEU A 357 -13.35 -21.13 6.36
C LEU A 357 -14.79 -21.63 6.43
N GLY A 358 -15.66 -20.88 7.12
CA GLY A 358 -17.10 -21.12 7.21
C GLY A 358 -17.85 -20.91 5.89
N LEU A 359 -17.32 -20.06 5.00
CA LEU A 359 -17.89 -19.67 3.70
C LEU A 359 -16.80 -19.51 2.62
N SER A 360 -17.18 -19.63 1.35
CA SER A 360 -16.27 -19.58 0.20
C SER A 360 -16.08 -18.15 -0.23
N THR A 361 -14.85 -17.79 -0.63
CA THR A 361 -14.57 -16.53 -1.32
C THR A 361 -14.28 -16.68 -2.81
N SER A 362 -14.49 -17.88 -3.35
CA SER A 362 -14.21 -18.21 -4.75
C SER A 362 -15.35 -18.97 -5.43
N HIS A 363 -16.43 -19.28 -4.71
CA HIS A 363 -17.54 -20.05 -5.23
C HIS A 363 -18.89 -19.56 -4.71
N HIS A 364 -19.89 -19.55 -5.57
CA HIS A 364 -21.27 -19.24 -5.25
C HIS A 364 -21.96 -20.48 -4.67
N PHE A 365 -22.46 -20.40 -3.43
CA PHE A 365 -23.21 -21.49 -2.82
C PHE A 365 -24.62 -21.04 -2.49
N GLY A 366 -25.63 -21.78 -2.96
CA GLY A 366 -27.03 -21.55 -2.61
C GLY A 366 -27.59 -20.17 -2.97
N GLY A 367 -27.04 -19.47 -3.96
CA GLY A 367 -27.49 -18.11 -4.28
C GLY A 367 -26.66 -16.99 -3.66
N ARG A 368 -25.58 -17.29 -2.92
CA ARG A 368 -24.83 -16.31 -2.12
C ARG A 368 -23.36 -16.16 -2.58
N TRP A 369 -22.88 -14.92 -2.52
CA TRP A 369 -21.49 -14.50 -2.76
C TRP A 369 -20.90 -13.91 -1.48
N THR A 370 -19.62 -14.15 -1.18
CA THR A 370 -19.00 -13.71 0.07
C THR A 370 -17.56 -13.27 -0.14
N ALA A 371 -17.25 -12.00 0.14
CA ALA A 371 -15.88 -11.51 0.24
C ALA A 371 -15.49 -11.38 1.71
N LEU A 372 -14.24 -11.70 2.05
CA LEU A 372 -13.73 -11.54 3.43
C LEU A 372 -12.28 -11.10 3.46
N ASN A 373 -11.93 -10.28 4.44
CA ASN A 373 -10.55 -9.96 4.81
C ASN A 373 -10.50 -9.36 6.22
N HIS A 374 -9.46 -9.68 7.00
CA HIS A 374 -9.22 -9.08 8.33
C HIS A 374 -10.45 -9.04 9.27
N GLY A 375 -11.31 -10.06 9.24
CA GLY A 375 -12.51 -10.15 10.09
C GLY A 375 -13.71 -9.32 9.62
N ILE A 376 -13.63 -8.65 8.46
CA ILE A 376 -14.78 -8.09 7.76
C ILE A 376 -15.30 -9.13 6.77
N TYR A 377 -16.60 -9.42 6.82
CA TYR A 377 -17.31 -10.23 5.83
C TYR A 377 -18.36 -9.39 5.13
N ILE A 378 -18.41 -9.50 3.81
CA ILE A 378 -19.40 -8.83 2.96
C ILE A 378 -20.12 -9.90 2.16
N GLY A 379 -21.43 -10.00 2.39
CA GLY A 379 -22.32 -10.96 1.76
C GLY A 379 -23.28 -10.30 0.77
N SER A 380 -23.51 -10.97 -0.35
CA SER A 380 -24.50 -10.60 -1.36
C SER A 380 -25.26 -11.84 -1.81
N SER A 381 -26.50 -11.70 -2.27
CA SER A 381 -27.28 -12.82 -2.78
C SER A 381 -28.10 -12.50 -4.01
N THR A 382 -28.50 -13.57 -4.72
CA THR A 382 -29.45 -13.50 -5.84
C THR A 382 -30.81 -12.97 -5.40
N ARG A 383 -31.17 -13.13 -4.11
CA ARG A 383 -32.41 -12.60 -3.56
C ARG A 383 -32.45 -11.09 -3.71
N THR A 384 -31.36 -10.39 -3.40
CA THR A 384 -31.29 -8.93 -3.38
C THR A 384 -30.56 -8.36 -4.58
N GLY A 385 -30.66 -9.00 -5.75
CA GLY A 385 -30.16 -8.42 -7.00
C GLY A 385 -28.66 -8.15 -7.02
N GLY A 386 -27.87 -8.82 -6.19
CA GLY A 386 -26.45 -8.55 -6.06
C GLY A 386 -26.09 -7.48 -5.02
N ALA A 387 -27.05 -6.72 -4.47
CA ALA A 387 -26.79 -5.76 -3.38
C ALA A 387 -26.24 -6.43 -2.12
N VAL A 388 -25.49 -5.69 -1.29
CA VAL A 388 -24.90 -6.21 -0.06
C VAL A 388 -25.99 -6.40 1.00
N ASP A 389 -26.27 -7.66 1.32
CA ASP A 389 -27.32 -8.06 2.26
C ASP A 389 -26.80 -8.40 3.67
N SER A 390 -25.48 -8.44 3.85
CA SER A 390 -24.81 -8.67 5.13
C SER A 390 -23.42 -8.02 5.14
N LEU A 391 -23.10 -7.36 6.24
CA LEU A 391 -21.77 -6.84 6.56
C LEU A 391 -21.50 -7.19 8.03
N THR A 392 -20.47 -7.98 8.28
CA THR A 392 -20.11 -8.34 9.65
C THR A 392 -18.69 -7.94 9.99
N TRP A 393 -18.49 -7.42 11.19
CA TRP A 393 -17.17 -7.18 11.79
C TRP A 393 -17.22 -7.56 13.26
N ASN A 394 -16.21 -8.29 13.74
CA ASN A 394 -16.18 -8.85 15.11
C ASN A 394 -17.49 -9.58 15.48
N ASN A 395 -18.00 -10.40 14.56
CA ASN A 395 -19.22 -11.20 14.72
C ASN A 395 -20.53 -10.41 14.91
N LYS A 396 -20.53 -9.10 14.68
CA LYS A 396 -21.74 -8.27 14.72
C LYS A 396 -22.29 -8.07 13.31
N GLU A 397 -23.58 -8.29 13.10
CA GLU A 397 -24.26 -7.91 11.85
C GLU A 397 -24.59 -6.40 11.84
N PHE A 398 -24.22 -5.76 10.73
CA PHE A 398 -24.42 -4.33 10.53
C PHE A 398 -25.65 -4.06 9.68
N ILE A 399 -26.02 -4.94 8.74
CA ILE A 399 -27.07 -4.69 7.74
C ILE A 399 -28.42 -5.27 8.15
N ASN A 400 -29.50 -4.50 7.96
CA ASN A 400 -30.87 -4.99 8.11
C ASN A 400 -31.52 -5.30 6.75
N SER A 401 -31.21 -6.47 6.18
CA SER A 401 -31.75 -6.91 4.87
C SER A 401 -33.14 -7.58 4.90
N ARG A 402 -34.07 -7.14 5.75
CA ARG A 402 -35.39 -7.82 5.84
C ARG A 402 -36.23 -7.77 4.57
N ASP A 403 -36.26 -6.64 3.86
CA ASP A 403 -36.96 -6.50 2.56
C ASP A 403 -36.05 -5.88 1.51
N HIS A 404 -36.46 -6.00 0.25
CA HIS A 404 -35.82 -5.34 -0.89
C HIS A 404 -35.92 -3.83 -0.69
N GLY A 405 -34.80 -3.15 -0.82
CA GLY A 405 -34.69 -1.72 -0.50
C GLY A 405 -33.94 -1.43 0.81
N ARG A 406 -33.77 -2.42 1.69
CA ARG A 406 -33.02 -2.28 2.95
C ARG A 406 -31.66 -2.98 2.91
N GLN A 407 -30.81 -2.65 1.96
CA GLN A 407 -29.48 -3.26 1.77
C GLN A 407 -28.39 -2.18 1.88
N MET A 408 -27.12 -2.58 1.89
CA MET A 408 -26.06 -1.67 1.46
C MET A 408 -26.01 -1.73 -0.07
N GLN A 409 -26.46 -0.66 -0.72
CA GLN A 409 -26.79 -0.71 -2.14
C GLN A 409 -26.59 0.62 -2.86
N MET A 410 -26.50 0.53 -4.19
CA MET A 410 -26.63 1.68 -5.08
C MET A 410 -28.11 1.99 -5.35
N ALA A 411 -28.46 3.27 -5.37
CA ALA A 411 -29.75 3.74 -5.86
C ALA A 411 -29.57 5.08 -6.58
N CYS A 412 -30.47 5.44 -7.48
CA CYS A 412 -30.52 6.82 -7.99
C CYS A 412 -31.95 7.25 -8.24
N ASN A 413 -32.24 8.54 -8.14
CA ASN A 413 -33.51 9.18 -8.47
C ASN A 413 -33.26 10.26 -9.51
N THR A 414 -33.93 10.19 -10.65
CA THR A 414 -33.65 11.09 -11.79
C THR A 414 -34.62 12.25 -11.95
N ASN A 415 -35.62 12.39 -11.08
CA ASN A 415 -36.61 13.44 -11.26
C ASN A 415 -37.12 14.14 -9.99
N LYS A 416 -36.53 13.91 -8.81
CA LYS A 416 -36.74 14.59 -7.50
C LYS A 416 -38.18 14.57 -6.92
N TYR A 417 -39.21 14.50 -7.75
CA TYR A 417 -40.62 14.60 -7.40
C TYR A 417 -41.27 13.25 -7.18
N SER A 418 -40.65 12.17 -7.66
CA SER A 418 -41.26 10.85 -7.70
C SER A 418 -40.30 9.74 -7.27
N GLU A 419 -40.82 8.80 -6.48
CA GLU A 419 -40.12 7.53 -6.16
C GLU A 419 -40.27 6.48 -7.29
N CYS A 420 -40.90 6.83 -8.42
CA CYS A 420 -41.12 5.92 -9.56
C CYS A 420 -39.91 5.87 -10.50
N TYR A 421 -39.15 6.96 -10.63
CA TYR A 421 -37.89 6.99 -11.38
C TYR A 421 -36.69 6.87 -10.44
N ASN A 422 -36.79 5.87 -9.57
CA ASN A 422 -35.80 5.58 -8.54
C ASN A 422 -35.31 4.13 -8.66
N PRO A 423 -34.45 3.78 -9.64
CA PRO A 423 -33.82 2.47 -9.69
C PRO A 423 -33.05 2.15 -8.40
N THR A 424 -33.29 0.96 -7.87
CA THR A 424 -32.63 0.43 -6.67
C THR A 424 -31.98 -0.90 -7.03
N GLU A 425 -30.71 -1.04 -6.64
CA GLU A 425 -29.92 -2.24 -6.94
C GLU A 425 -30.60 -3.51 -6.40
N ALA A 426 -31.16 -3.45 -5.19
CA ALA A 426 -31.67 -4.64 -4.56
C ALA A 426 -32.97 -5.17 -5.16
N GLY A 427 -33.76 -4.34 -5.83
CA GLY A 427 -35.13 -4.65 -6.27
C GLY A 427 -36.11 -3.54 -5.91
N GLY A 428 -37.36 -3.65 -6.37
CA GLY A 428 -38.41 -2.64 -6.17
C GLY A 428 -39.32 -2.89 -4.96
N LEU A 429 -40.22 -1.96 -4.69
CA LEU A 429 -41.18 -2.00 -3.58
C LEU A 429 -42.08 -3.24 -3.60
N CYS A 430 -42.53 -3.70 -4.78
CA CYS A 430 -43.35 -4.91 -4.89
C CYS A 430 -42.55 -6.20 -4.68
N ASP A 431 -41.21 -6.16 -4.74
CA ASP A 431 -40.39 -7.29 -4.31
C ASP A 431 -40.53 -7.53 -2.81
N HIS A 432 -40.80 -6.47 -2.03
CA HIS A 432 -41.06 -6.52 -0.60
C HIS A 432 -40.14 -7.54 0.09
N THR A 433 -40.67 -8.64 0.59
CA THR A 433 -39.91 -9.68 1.30
C THR A 433 -39.86 -10.99 0.52
N LEU A 434 -40.06 -10.97 -0.80
CA LEU A 434 -39.98 -12.14 -1.67
C LEU A 434 -38.57 -12.77 -1.65
N SER A 435 -38.46 -13.99 -2.18
CA SER A 435 -37.19 -14.70 -2.33
C SER A 435 -36.48 -14.39 -3.66
N THR A 436 -37.12 -13.60 -4.53
CA THR A 436 -36.63 -13.16 -5.83
C THR A 436 -36.80 -11.66 -5.96
N THR A 437 -35.92 -11.04 -6.73
CA THR A 437 -35.97 -9.61 -7.07
C THR A 437 -36.34 -9.40 -8.54
N HIS A 438 -36.86 -8.24 -8.88
CA HIS A 438 -36.96 -7.81 -10.28
C HIS A 438 -35.62 -7.30 -10.85
N THR A 439 -34.59 -7.03 -10.04
CA THR A 439 -33.26 -6.67 -10.55
C THR A 439 -32.67 -7.81 -11.37
N HIS A 440 -32.17 -7.51 -12.57
CA HIS A 440 -31.47 -8.48 -13.40
C HIS A 440 -29.96 -8.43 -13.12
N ILE A 441 -29.42 -9.50 -12.56
CA ILE A 441 -27.97 -9.66 -12.35
C ILE A 441 -27.34 -10.08 -13.67
N ASP A 442 -26.40 -9.30 -14.20
CA ASP A 442 -25.58 -9.73 -15.34
C ASP A 442 -24.47 -10.66 -14.84
N TRP A 443 -23.66 -10.18 -13.89
CA TRP A 443 -22.68 -11.01 -13.18
C TRP A 443 -22.33 -10.46 -11.80
N VAL A 444 -21.88 -11.36 -10.93
CA VAL A 444 -21.22 -11.04 -9.67
C VAL A 444 -19.96 -11.91 -9.58
N HIS A 445 -18.82 -11.28 -9.39
CA HIS A 445 -17.53 -11.93 -9.24
C HIS A 445 -16.98 -11.67 -7.84
N VAL A 446 -16.39 -12.71 -7.25
CA VAL A 446 -15.70 -12.60 -5.97
C VAL A 446 -14.33 -13.25 -6.08
N HIS A 447 -13.32 -12.51 -5.63
CA HIS A 447 -11.94 -12.95 -5.59
C HIS A 447 -11.35 -12.57 -4.23
N GLY A 448 -11.47 -13.46 -3.24
CA GLY A 448 -10.90 -13.26 -1.91
C GLY A 448 -11.51 -12.07 -1.17
N ASN A 449 -10.77 -10.95 -1.14
CA ASN A 449 -11.16 -9.70 -0.49
C ASN A 449 -11.89 -8.71 -1.41
N VAL A 450 -12.14 -9.08 -2.67
CA VAL A 450 -12.82 -8.22 -3.66
C VAL A 450 -14.16 -8.82 -4.08
N MET A 451 -15.22 -8.01 -4.08
CA MET A 451 -16.53 -8.33 -4.66
C MET A 451 -16.88 -7.29 -5.72
N GLU A 452 -17.19 -7.72 -6.93
CA GLU A 452 -17.53 -6.85 -8.05
C GLU A 452 -18.80 -7.35 -8.72
N SER A 453 -19.66 -6.45 -9.20
CA SER A 453 -20.89 -6.85 -9.89
C SER A 453 -21.38 -5.82 -10.89
N LEU A 454 -22.03 -6.33 -11.95
CA LEU A 454 -22.82 -5.57 -12.91
C LEU A 454 -24.28 -6.03 -12.83
N VAL A 455 -25.20 -5.09 -12.59
CA VAL A 455 -26.63 -5.41 -12.47
C VAL A 455 -27.47 -4.36 -13.17
N TYR A 456 -28.63 -4.75 -13.67
CA TYR A 456 -29.65 -3.85 -14.21
C TYR A 456 -30.73 -3.65 -13.15
N PRO A 457 -30.71 -2.52 -12.42
CA PRO A 457 -31.60 -2.28 -11.29
C PRO A 457 -33.08 -2.28 -11.70
N ALA A 458 -33.95 -2.58 -10.74
CA ALA A 458 -35.39 -2.41 -10.87
C ALA A 458 -35.82 -1.04 -10.33
N PHE A 459 -36.84 -0.43 -10.92
CA PHE A 459 -37.45 0.78 -10.38
C PHE A 459 -38.15 0.49 -9.04
N TRP A 460 -37.97 1.38 -8.06
CA TRP A 460 -38.58 1.25 -6.73
C TRP A 460 -40.11 1.16 -6.81
N LYS A 461 -40.79 2.01 -7.59
CA LYS A 461 -42.24 1.89 -7.86
C LYS A 461 -42.52 1.51 -9.32
N PRO A 462 -43.63 0.81 -9.62
CA PRO A 462 -44.00 0.51 -11.01
C PRO A 462 -44.21 1.79 -11.82
N VAL A 463 -43.73 1.78 -13.07
CA VAL A 463 -43.91 2.87 -14.05
C VAL A 463 -44.96 2.43 -15.09
N LYS A 464 -45.95 3.29 -15.42
CA LYS A 464 -46.92 2.97 -16.49
C LYS A 464 -46.23 2.96 -17.86
N PRO A 465 -46.45 1.93 -18.70
CA PRO A 465 -46.14 2.04 -20.12
C PRO A 465 -47.16 2.99 -20.77
N SER A 466 -46.69 3.96 -21.56
CA SER A 466 -47.42 4.65 -22.65
C SER A 466 -48.25 5.94 -22.43
N SER A 467 -47.86 6.94 -21.61
CA SER A 467 -48.55 8.27 -21.65
C SER A 467 -47.69 9.51 -21.91
N GLY A 468 -46.38 9.39 -22.17
CA GLY A 468 -45.56 10.50 -22.68
C GLY A 468 -45.59 11.81 -21.86
N THR A 469 -46.05 11.76 -20.61
CA THR A 469 -46.14 12.91 -19.70
C THR A 469 -45.66 12.50 -18.30
N GLN A 470 -44.97 13.41 -17.64
CA GLN A 470 -43.94 13.20 -16.62
C GLN A 470 -44.46 12.82 -15.21
N HIS A 471 -45.75 12.49 -15.04
CA HIS A 471 -46.38 12.43 -13.70
C HIS A 471 -47.34 11.25 -13.43
N ASP A 472 -47.17 10.11 -14.08
CA ASP A 472 -48.05 8.94 -13.85
C ASP A 472 -47.42 7.87 -12.94
N CYS A 473 -47.33 8.15 -11.63
CA CYS A 473 -47.15 7.09 -10.62
C CYS A 473 -48.50 6.42 -10.33
N HIS A 474 -48.54 5.09 -10.26
CA HIS A 474 -49.66 4.39 -9.62
C HIS A 474 -49.63 4.66 -8.11
N TYR A 475 -50.25 5.75 -7.67
CA TYR A 475 -50.52 5.97 -6.25
C TYR A 475 -51.70 5.11 -5.82
N GLY A 476 -51.44 4.11 -4.96
CA GLY A 476 -52.46 3.57 -4.07
C GLY A 476 -53.20 2.28 -4.45
N GLN A 477 -52.72 1.43 -5.38
CA GLN A 477 -53.33 0.10 -5.56
C GLN A 477 -52.30 -1.04 -5.71
N TRP A 478 -52.59 -2.08 -4.91
CA TRP A 478 -52.11 -3.47 -4.88
C TRP A 478 -51.32 -3.93 -6.12
N CYS A 479 -50.10 -4.46 -5.90
CA CYS A 479 -49.22 -5.06 -6.91
C CYS A 479 -49.92 -6.24 -7.64
N PRO A 480 -50.48 -6.07 -8.86
CA PRO A 480 -51.13 -7.15 -9.57
C PRO A 480 -50.05 -7.90 -10.35
N ALA A 481 -49.69 -9.08 -9.87
CA ALA A 481 -48.97 -10.15 -10.58
C ALA A 481 -47.92 -9.72 -11.62
N HIS A 482 -46.65 -9.49 -11.20
CA HIS A 482 -45.40 -9.60 -11.99
C HIS A 482 -45.32 -9.01 -13.42
N GLN A 483 -46.35 -8.34 -13.93
CA GLN A 483 -46.43 -7.81 -15.30
C GLN A 483 -46.30 -6.29 -15.25
N GLY A 484 -45.15 -5.78 -15.70
CA GLY A 484 -44.93 -4.34 -15.91
C GLY A 484 -43.74 -3.71 -15.17
N TYR A 485 -42.94 -4.48 -14.41
CA TYR A 485 -41.66 -4.00 -13.93
C TYR A 485 -40.63 -4.06 -15.06
N HIS A 486 -40.30 -2.90 -15.61
CA HIS A 486 -39.17 -2.77 -16.52
C HIS A 486 -37.89 -2.68 -15.67
N THR A 487 -36.96 -3.62 -15.82
CA THR A 487 -35.56 -3.35 -15.44
C THR A 487 -35.02 -2.27 -16.35
N THR A 488 -33.98 -1.57 -15.91
CA THR A 488 -33.40 -0.47 -16.66
C THR A 488 -32.62 -0.90 -17.92
N TYR A 489 -32.83 -2.11 -18.49
CA TYR A 489 -32.09 -2.91 -19.51
C TYR A 489 -30.93 -2.28 -20.33
N ASP A 490 -30.89 -0.97 -20.53
CA ASP A 490 -29.80 -0.20 -21.15
C ASP A 490 -28.84 0.49 -20.14
N TYR A 491 -29.12 0.45 -18.82
CA TYR A 491 -28.46 1.29 -17.81
C TYR A 491 -28.03 0.50 -16.56
N PRO A 492 -26.85 -0.13 -16.59
CA PRO A 492 -26.37 -0.93 -15.48
C PRO A 492 -25.80 -0.11 -14.32
N PHE A 493 -25.89 -0.67 -13.13
CA PHE A 493 -25.10 -0.32 -11.96
C PHE A 493 -23.89 -1.26 -11.89
N HIS A 494 -22.70 -0.68 -11.83
CA HIS A 494 -21.47 -1.40 -11.61
C HIS A 494 -20.91 -1.02 -10.23
N LYS A 495 -20.67 -2.02 -9.36
CA LYS A 495 -20.00 -1.80 -8.07
C LYS A 495 -18.78 -2.69 -7.90
N LYS A 496 -17.79 -2.16 -7.20
CA LYS A 496 -16.62 -2.91 -6.73
C LYS A 496 -16.35 -2.59 -5.27
N ILE A 497 -16.18 -3.63 -4.47
CA ILE A 497 -15.89 -3.54 -3.04
C ILE A 497 -14.56 -4.23 -2.76
N THR A 498 -13.63 -3.53 -2.12
CA THR A 498 -12.30 -4.06 -1.79
C THR A 498 -12.06 -3.96 -0.29
N ILE A 499 -11.93 -5.08 0.42
CA ILE A 499 -11.72 -5.13 1.87
C ILE A 499 -10.22 -5.09 2.19
N GLY A 500 -9.82 -4.23 3.14
CA GLY A 500 -8.43 -4.06 3.58
C GLY A 500 -7.60 -3.17 2.64
N THR A 501 -8.20 -2.11 2.10
CA THR A 501 -7.51 -1.17 1.20
C THR A 501 -6.58 -0.20 1.95
N HIS A 502 -5.64 0.43 1.24
CA HIS A 502 -4.71 1.45 1.76
C HIS A 502 -3.91 1.04 3.01
N GLY A 503 -3.71 -0.26 3.24
CA GLY A 503 -3.01 -0.77 4.43
C GLY A 503 -3.82 -0.67 5.74
N ILE A 504 -5.13 -0.42 5.66
CA ILE A 504 -6.03 -0.30 6.81
C ILE A 504 -6.92 -1.54 6.90
N ASN A 505 -6.67 -2.37 7.91
CA ASN A 505 -7.30 -3.69 8.03
C ASN A 505 -8.81 -3.64 8.33
N ASN A 506 -9.32 -2.57 8.95
CA ASN A 506 -10.73 -2.38 9.28
C ASN A 506 -11.44 -1.38 8.34
N CYS A 507 -11.00 -1.31 7.08
CA CYS A 507 -11.55 -0.43 6.05
C CYS A 507 -11.90 -1.22 4.79
N PHE A 508 -12.96 -0.83 4.09
CA PHE A 508 -13.24 -1.31 2.74
C PHE A 508 -13.57 -0.13 1.82
N GLU A 509 -13.14 -0.24 0.57
CA GLU A 509 -13.46 0.70 -0.50
C GLU A 509 -14.77 0.29 -1.17
N PHE A 510 -15.67 1.23 -1.46
CA PHE A 510 -16.91 1.02 -2.18
C PHE A 510 -16.95 1.91 -3.43
N VAL A 511 -16.53 1.36 -4.57
CA VAL A 511 -16.53 2.06 -5.86
C VAL A 511 -17.85 1.82 -6.57
N SER A 512 -18.52 2.91 -6.96
CA SER A 512 -19.82 2.90 -7.65
C SER A 512 -19.71 3.57 -9.00
N ASN A 513 -20.23 2.93 -10.05
CA ASN A 513 -20.33 3.50 -11.39
C ASN A 513 -21.78 3.37 -11.91
N PHE A 514 -22.38 4.53 -12.18
CA PHE A 514 -23.76 4.66 -12.66
C PHE A 514 -23.77 4.96 -14.15
N THR A 515 -24.43 4.11 -14.94
CA THR A 515 -24.75 4.44 -16.33
C THR A 515 -26.17 5.01 -16.38
N ILE A 516 -26.35 6.23 -16.89
CA ILE A 516 -27.67 6.88 -17.06
C ILE A 516 -27.75 7.39 -18.51
N GLY A 517 -28.85 7.11 -19.22
CA GLY A 517 -28.97 7.50 -20.63
C GLY A 517 -29.89 8.67 -20.93
N GLY A 518 -29.79 9.13 -22.18
CA GLY A 518 -30.48 10.32 -22.69
C GLY A 518 -32.00 10.17 -22.89
N ASN A 519 -32.56 8.96 -22.87
CA ASN A 519 -34.00 8.73 -23.04
C ASN A 519 -34.78 8.59 -21.71
N TRP A 520 -34.12 8.76 -20.55
CA TRP A 520 -34.83 8.83 -19.28
C TRP A 520 -35.64 10.13 -19.22
N PRO A 521 -36.82 10.16 -18.58
CA PRO A 521 -37.47 11.43 -18.24
C PRO A 521 -36.55 12.17 -17.25
N GLN A 522 -35.70 13.01 -17.83
CA GLN A 522 -34.89 13.97 -17.12
C GLN A 522 -35.79 15.19 -16.93
N ASP A 523 -36.22 15.44 -15.70
CA ASP A 523 -36.53 16.81 -15.34
C ASP A 523 -35.20 17.58 -15.32
N ASP A 524 -35.18 18.78 -15.91
CA ASP A 524 -34.01 19.68 -16.05
C ASP A 524 -33.36 20.13 -14.72
N LEU A 525 -33.66 19.47 -13.60
CA LEU A 525 -33.43 19.99 -12.25
C LEU A 525 -32.41 19.20 -11.42
N LEU A 526 -32.41 17.85 -11.41
CA LEU A 526 -31.54 17.07 -10.50
C LEU A 526 -31.57 15.54 -10.71
N ILE A 527 -30.41 14.90 -10.87
CA ILE A 527 -30.14 13.48 -10.62
C ILE A 527 -29.56 13.35 -9.21
N GLN A 528 -30.18 12.53 -8.38
CA GLN A 528 -29.71 12.16 -7.06
C GLN A 528 -29.18 10.72 -7.10
N MET A 529 -27.95 10.46 -6.66
CA MET A 529 -27.38 9.12 -6.56
C MET A 529 -27.09 8.82 -5.09
N GLU A 530 -27.53 7.68 -4.58
CA GLU A 530 -27.21 7.18 -3.25
C GLU A 530 -26.18 6.05 -3.38
N ALA A 531 -24.93 6.30 -2.97
CA ALA A 531 -23.81 5.43 -3.28
C ALA A 531 -22.75 5.40 -2.16
N PRO A 532 -22.90 4.55 -1.13
CA PRO A 532 -24.02 3.64 -0.91
C PRO A 532 -25.16 4.29 -0.10
N ALA A 533 -26.37 3.76 -0.28
CA ALA A 533 -27.40 3.76 0.76
C ALA A 533 -27.18 2.55 1.67
N VAL A 534 -27.06 2.76 2.98
CA VAL A 534 -26.75 1.71 3.95
C VAL A 534 -27.84 1.62 5.01
N TYR A 535 -28.58 0.52 5.02
CA TYR A 535 -29.61 0.23 6.02
C TYR A 535 -29.06 -0.69 7.10
N MET A 536 -28.92 -0.14 8.30
CA MET A 536 -28.31 -0.78 9.44
C MET A 536 -29.34 -1.40 10.39
N THR A 537 -28.86 -2.34 11.21
CA THR A 537 -29.65 -2.93 12.31
C THR A 537 -30.11 -1.88 13.31
N TYR A 538 -31.21 -2.15 14.00
CA TYR A 538 -31.91 -1.21 14.90
C TYR A 538 -31.05 -0.66 16.04
N GLU A 539 -29.90 -1.28 16.33
CA GLU A 539 -29.02 -0.91 17.43
C GLU A 539 -28.17 0.33 17.09
N PHE A 540 -27.92 0.60 15.82
CA PHE A 540 -27.11 1.74 15.36
C PHE A 540 -27.94 3.03 15.37
N THR A 541 -27.96 3.73 16.50
CA THR A 541 -28.86 4.88 16.73
C THR A 541 -28.14 6.19 17.02
N LYS A 542 -26.83 6.14 17.31
CA LYS A 542 -26.03 7.32 17.62
C LYS A 542 -25.36 7.84 16.37
N GLN A 543 -25.58 9.10 16.07
CA GLN A 543 -25.10 9.78 14.88
C GLN A 543 -24.00 10.75 15.27
N PHE A 544 -22.89 10.74 14.55
CA PHE A 544 -21.79 11.68 14.73
C PHE A 544 -21.31 12.19 13.39
N THR A 545 -20.76 13.40 13.41
CA THR A 545 -20.03 13.98 12.30
C THR A 545 -18.55 13.95 12.63
N PHE A 546 -17.70 13.42 11.76
CA PHE A 546 -16.25 13.54 11.91
C PHE A 546 -15.76 14.86 11.32
N ASN A 547 -15.05 15.66 12.12
CA ASN A 547 -14.49 16.92 11.69
C ASN A 547 -12.99 16.74 11.36
N PRO A 548 -12.57 16.84 10.08
CA PRO A 548 -11.17 16.63 9.70
C PRO A 548 -10.20 17.65 10.31
N ALA A 549 -10.68 18.87 10.60
CA ALA A 549 -9.85 19.93 11.17
C ALA A 549 -9.52 19.67 12.65
N THR A 550 -10.49 19.20 13.43
CA THR A 550 -10.31 18.89 14.86
C THR A 550 -9.91 17.43 15.11
N ARG A 551 -10.12 16.55 14.12
CA ARG A 551 -9.96 15.09 14.19
C ARG A 551 -10.86 14.45 15.26
N LEU A 552 -12.02 15.03 15.52
CA LEU A 552 -12.98 14.55 16.51
C LEU A 552 -14.31 14.13 15.88
N ALA A 553 -14.98 13.17 16.51
CA ALA A 553 -16.37 12.83 16.24
C ALA A 553 -17.28 13.72 17.11
N GLU A 554 -18.06 14.57 16.48
CA GLU A 554 -18.85 15.62 17.11
C GLU A 554 -20.34 15.25 17.07
N ASN A 555 -21.05 15.48 18.18
CA ASN A 555 -22.48 15.14 18.34
C ASN A 555 -23.39 16.25 17.80
N TYR A 556 -23.22 16.57 16.51
CA TYR A 556 -24.17 17.34 15.71
C TYR A 556 -24.15 16.78 14.28
N HIS A 557 -25.19 17.07 13.51
CA HIS A 557 -25.31 16.59 12.14
C HIS A 557 -24.90 17.70 11.16
N ASN A 558 -23.79 17.49 10.46
CA ASN A 558 -23.40 18.31 9.32
C ASN A 558 -23.44 17.45 8.07
N LYS A 559 -24.30 17.82 7.12
CA LYS A 559 -24.46 17.09 5.86
C LYS A 559 -23.22 17.16 4.96
N HIS A 560 -22.29 18.08 5.20
CA HIS A 560 -21.10 18.27 4.36
C HIS A 560 -19.82 17.67 4.95
N LEU A 561 -19.92 16.94 6.05
CA LEU A 561 -18.78 16.33 6.71
C LEU A 561 -19.01 14.82 6.88
N PRO A 562 -17.94 14.01 6.97
CA PRO A 562 -18.04 12.56 7.04
C PRO A 562 -18.91 12.09 8.20
N PHE A 563 -19.75 11.10 7.95
CA PHE A 563 -20.78 10.65 8.87
C PHE A 563 -20.43 9.33 9.54
N ILE A 564 -20.79 9.18 10.81
CA ILE A 564 -20.59 7.97 11.59
C ILE A 564 -21.91 7.57 12.26
N LEU A 565 -22.30 6.31 12.09
CA LEU A 565 -23.40 5.70 12.83
C LEU A 565 -22.86 4.66 13.81
N SER A 566 -23.34 4.70 15.05
CA SER A 566 -22.79 3.93 16.17
C SER A 566 -23.88 3.35 17.07
N THR A 567 -23.57 2.24 17.74
CA THR A 567 -24.38 1.71 18.84
C THR A 567 -24.33 2.64 20.06
N PRO A 568 -25.34 2.63 20.95
CA PRO A 568 -25.37 3.45 22.16
C PRO A 568 -24.17 3.29 23.10
N ASP A 569 -23.56 2.12 23.12
CA ASP A 569 -22.38 1.78 23.91
C ASP A 569 -21.05 2.08 23.20
N HIS A 570 -21.11 2.52 21.94
CA HIS A 570 -19.97 2.85 21.08
C HIS A 570 -19.00 1.69 20.79
N ASN A 571 -19.40 0.44 21.08
CA ASN A 571 -18.60 -0.74 20.78
C ASN A 571 -18.55 -1.05 19.27
N TYR A 572 -19.57 -0.63 18.52
CA TYR A 572 -19.64 -0.80 17.08
C TYR A 572 -20.01 0.53 16.41
N ALA A 573 -19.34 0.82 15.29
CA ALA A 573 -19.61 1.98 14.46
C ALA A 573 -19.24 1.70 13.01
N LEU A 574 -19.96 2.32 12.08
CA LEU A 574 -19.62 2.40 10.67
C LEU A 574 -19.55 3.87 10.28
N GLY A 575 -18.37 4.29 9.82
CA GLY A 575 -18.14 5.61 9.27
C GLY A 575 -18.01 5.57 7.75
N ALA A 576 -18.38 6.65 7.09
CA ALA A 576 -18.23 6.79 5.65
C ALA A 576 -17.56 8.12 5.32
N TYR A 577 -16.67 8.09 4.33
CA TYR A 577 -15.88 9.22 3.86
C TYR A 577 -15.70 9.11 2.34
N THR A 578 -15.90 10.22 1.65
CA THR A 578 -15.57 10.38 0.22
C THR A 578 -14.28 11.18 0.10
N PRO A 579 -13.25 10.68 -0.62
CA PRO A 579 -12.08 11.46 -0.97
C PRO A 579 -12.44 12.75 -1.72
N GLN A 580 -11.57 13.76 -1.65
CA GLN A 580 -11.80 15.02 -2.35
C GLN A 580 -12.01 14.76 -3.85
N ARG A 581 -13.20 15.12 -4.33
CA ARG A 581 -13.62 15.00 -5.73
C ARG A 581 -13.11 16.19 -6.53
N GLN A 582 -12.76 15.96 -7.80
CA GLN A 582 -12.33 17.01 -8.74
C GLN A 582 -13.48 17.58 -9.56
N ASP A 583 -14.60 16.86 -9.63
CA ASP A 583 -15.84 17.27 -10.26
C ASP A 583 -16.60 18.30 -9.41
N THR A 584 -16.81 19.50 -9.95
CA THR A 584 -17.49 20.63 -9.29
C THR A 584 -19.01 20.61 -9.49
N ASP A 585 -19.51 19.86 -10.47
CA ASP A 585 -20.94 19.75 -10.82
C ASP A 585 -21.71 18.73 -9.97
N ILE A 586 -21.01 18.03 -9.06
CA ILE A 586 -21.59 17.05 -8.14
C ILE A 586 -21.49 17.56 -6.71
N HIS A 587 -22.65 17.83 -6.10
CA HIS A 587 -22.71 18.17 -4.67
C HIS A 587 -22.88 16.90 -3.82
N GLU A 588 -22.08 16.79 -2.77
CA GLU A 588 -22.10 15.67 -1.83
C GLU A 588 -22.78 16.06 -0.51
N ASN A 589 -23.70 15.20 -0.07
CA ASN A 589 -24.31 15.27 1.26
C ASN A 589 -24.30 13.90 1.94
N TYR A 590 -24.00 13.88 3.23
CA TYR A 590 -24.25 12.75 4.12
C TYR A 590 -25.63 12.93 4.76
N ASP A 591 -26.53 11.99 4.53
CA ASP A 591 -27.87 12.01 5.14
C ASP A 591 -28.10 10.77 6.02
N SER A 592 -29.05 10.87 6.94
CA SER A 592 -29.41 9.76 7.81
C SER A 592 -30.85 9.83 8.27
N HIS A 593 -31.46 8.65 8.44
CA HIS A 593 -32.84 8.51 8.89
C HIS A 593 -32.98 7.37 9.89
N LEU A 594 -33.78 7.58 10.93
CA LEU A 594 -34.15 6.54 11.90
C LEU A 594 -35.59 6.11 11.64
N PHE A 595 -35.79 4.86 11.23
CA PHE A 595 -37.10 4.30 10.97
C PHE A 595 -37.58 3.47 12.16
N LYS A 596 -38.71 3.87 12.73
CA LYS A 596 -39.35 3.12 13.82
C LYS A 596 -40.06 1.89 13.26
N GLY A 597 -39.72 0.72 13.78
CA GLY A 597 -40.42 -0.53 13.49
C GLY A 597 -41.29 -1.00 14.65
N SER A 598 -42.25 -1.89 14.38
CA SER A 598 -43.07 -2.54 15.40
C SER A 598 -42.31 -3.62 16.20
N ASN A 599 -41.16 -4.07 15.70
CA ASN A 599 -40.25 -5.01 16.36
C ASN A 599 -38.78 -4.76 15.94
N PHE A 600 -37.84 -5.49 16.56
CA PHE A 600 -36.40 -5.28 16.37
C PHE A 600 -35.94 -5.53 14.91
N ALA A 601 -36.54 -6.50 14.21
CA ALA A 601 -36.25 -6.75 12.79
C ALA A 601 -36.88 -5.71 11.85
N GLY A 602 -37.92 -5.01 12.30
CA GLY A 602 -38.62 -3.98 11.53
C GLY A 602 -38.02 -2.58 11.68
N ALA A 603 -37.34 -2.32 12.80
CA ALA A 603 -36.64 -1.06 13.03
C ALA A 603 -35.30 -1.04 12.29
N THR A 604 -34.95 0.10 11.69
CA THR A 604 -33.71 0.26 10.95
C THR A 604 -33.24 1.70 10.99
N SER A 605 -31.93 1.88 10.82
CA SER A 605 -31.32 3.17 10.63
C SER A 605 -30.69 3.22 9.25
N LYS A 606 -30.94 4.27 8.48
CA LYS A 606 -30.29 4.51 7.19
C LYS A 606 -29.23 5.58 7.38
N PHE A 607 -28.07 5.39 6.78
CA PHE A 607 -27.25 6.51 6.34
C PHE A 607 -26.93 6.33 4.85
N ASN A 608 -26.75 7.42 4.14
CA ASN A 608 -26.47 7.43 2.71
C ASN A 608 -25.53 8.57 2.38
N ILE A 609 -24.62 8.30 1.45
CA ILE A 609 -23.87 9.35 0.76
C ILE A 609 -24.67 9.69 -0.50
N VAL A 610 -25.11 10.92 -0.58
CA VAL A 610 -25.99 11.43 -1.63
C VAL A 610 -25.21 12.38 -2.52
N PHE A 611 -25.12 12.03 -3.79
CA PHE A 611 -24.52 12.84 -4.83
C PHE A 611 -25.61 13.47 -5.67
N TYR A 612 -25.55 14.79 -5.86
CA TYR A 612 -26.50 15.53 -6.67
C TYR A 612 -25.80 16.05 -7.91
N LYS A 613 -26.29 15.65 -9.09
CA LYS A 613 -25.81 16.10 -10.40
C LYS A 613 -26.99 16.68 -11.17
N ARG A 614 -26.92 17.91 -11.70
CA ARG A 614 -28.01 18.46 -12.52
C ARG A 614 -27.85 18.01 -13.98
N PRO A 615 -28.79 17.22 -14.56
CA PRO A 615 -28.75 16.93 -15.98
C PRO A 615 -29.15 18.18 -16.74
N HIS A 616 -28.28 18.66 -17.63
CA HIS A 616 -28.49 19.85 -18.44
C HIS A 616 -28.78 21.15 -17.68
N GLU A 617 -27.93 21.43 -16.71
CA GLU A 617 -27.40 22.79 -16.66
C GLU A 617 -26.09 22.80 -17.45
N SER A 618 -26.16 23.29 -18.69
CA SER A 618 -25.19 24.31 -19.10
C SER A 618 -25.43 25.58 -18.27
N HIS A 619 -25.50 25.47 -16.95
CA HIS A 619 -24.80 26.42 -16.12
C HIS A 619 -23.35 26.00 -16.30
N VAL A 620 -22.79 26.54 -17.36
CA VAL A 620 -21.52 27.24 -17.19
C VAL A 620 -21.76 28.08 -15.93
N GLU A 621 -21.40 27.58 -14.73
CA GLU A 621 -20.93 28.49 -13.69
C GLU A 621 -20.05 29.45 -14.45
N ALA A 622 -20.38 30.74 -14.45
CA ALA A 622 -19.75 31.69 -15.35
C ALA A 622 -18.25 31.40 -15.39
N VAL A 623 -17.80 30.75 -16.48
CA VAL A 623 -16.46 30.15 -16.49
C VAL A 623 -15.55 31.35 -16.40
N ASP A 624 -14.71 31.40 -15.36
CA ASP A 624 -13.76 32.48 -15.27
C ASP A 624 -12.75 32.25 -16.40
N PHE A 625 -13.01 32.89 -17.54
CA PHE A 625 -12.12 32.86 -18.68
C PHE A 625 -10.75 33.47 -18.35
N ALA A 626 -10.60 34.12 -17.20
CA ALA A 626 -9.33 34.55 -16.63
C ALA A 626 -8.86 33.66 -15.46
N SER A 627 -9.34 32.42 -15.38
CA SER A 627 -8.86 31.41 -14.44
C SER A 627 -7.33 31.23 -14.57
N PRO A 628 -6.58 31.08 -13.47
CA PRO A 628 -5.14 30.81 -13.48
C PRO A 628 -4.71 29.62 -14.35
N GLU A 629 -5.62 28.69 -14.62
CA GLU A 629 -5.39 27.57 -15.53
C GLU A 629 -5.08 28.03 -16.97
N VAL A 630 -5.76 29.08 -17.44
CA VAL A 630 -5.72 29.54 -18.84
C VAL A 630 -5.18 30.96 -19.00
N PHE A 631 -5.00 31.69 -17.90
CA PHE A 631 -4.52 33.07 -17.91
C PHE A 631 -3.63 33.38 -16.71
N ASP A 632 -2.39 33.81 -16.97
CA ASP A 632 -1.52 34.49 -16.00
C ASP A 632 -1.14 35.87 -16.56
N PRO A 633 -1.35 36.97 -15.80
CA PRO A 633 -1.15 38.32 -16.32
C PRO A 633 0.32 38.64 -16.62
N VAL A 634 1.28 38.01 -15.93
CA VAL A 634 2.71 38.21 -16.18
C VAL A 634 3.12 37.43 -17.42
N PHE A 635 2.71 36.17 -17.54
CA PHE A 635 2.94 35.38 -18.76
C PHE A 635 2.37 36.08 -20.00
N TYR A 636 1.11 36.51 -19.93
CA TYR A 636 0.43 37.17 -21.04
C TYR A 636 1.13 38.47 -21.45
N SER A 637 1.51 39.31 -20.48
CA SER A 637 2.19 40.59 -20.76
C SER A 637 3.62 40.40 -21.30
N ASN A 638 4.32 39.35 -20.89
CA ASN A 638 5.67 39.02 -21.36
C ASN A 638 5.70 38.44 -22.78
N ASN A 639 4.61 37.81 -23.23
CA ASN A 639 4.53 37.20 -24.55
C ASN A 639 3.85 38.09 -25.60
N HIS A 640 3.07 39.10 -25.18
CA HIS A 640 2.32 40.00 -26.05
C HIS A 640 2.62 41.47 -25.73
N HIS A 641 3.89 41.89 -25.84
CA HIS A 641 4.34 43.23 -25.42
C HIS A 641 3.60 44.41 -26.07
N GLU A 642 3.05 44.22 -27.27
CA GLU A 642 2.27 45.21 -28.02
C GLU A 642 1.00 45.66 -27.28
N VAL A 643 0.49 44.86 -26.32
CA VAL A 643 -0.66 45.28 -25.50
C VAL A 643 -0.31 46.46 -24.60
N MET A 644 0.96 46.61 -24.23
CA MET A 644 1.43 47.66 -23.32
C MET A 644 1.35 49.05 -23.94
N SER A 645 1.53 49.18 -25.27
CA SER A 645 1.35 50.47 -25.96
C SER A 645 -0.11 50.96 -25.92
N HIS A 646 -1.04 50.07 -25.55
CA HIS A 646 -2.46 50.36 -25.38
C HIS A 646 -2.86 50.55 -23.89
N GLY A 647 -1.88 50.73 -22.99
CA GLY A 647 -2.15 51.03 -21.57
C GLY A 647 -2.36 49.81 -20.68
N VAL A 648 -2.06 48.61 -21.16
CA VAL A 648 -2.19 47.34 -20.43
C VAL A 648 -1.04 47.15 -19.43
N ASN A 649 -0.94 48.00 -18.40
CA ASN A 649 0.24 48.05 -17.51
C ASN A 649 -0.01 47.55 -16.07
N THR A 650 -1.18 46.98 -15.80
CA THR A 650 -1.55 46.36 -14.52
C THR A 650 -2.11 44.94 -14.75
N PRO A 651 -2.10 44.06 -13.73
CA PRO A 651 -2.69 42.73 -13.85
C PRO A 651 -4.17 42.78 -14.26
N GLU A 652 -4.92 43.74 -13.72
CA GLU A 652 -6.33 43.95 -14.07
C GLU A 652 -6.47 44.39 -15.55
N ALA A 653 -5.65 45.32 -16.02
CA ALA A 653 -5.70 45.72 -17.43
C ALA A 653 -5.35 44.56 -18.37
N ALA A 654 -4.39 43.70 -17.99
CA ALA A 654 -4.05 42.48 -18.74
C ALA A 654 -5.24 41.52 -18.79
N LYS A 655 -5.93 41.30 -17.66
CA LYS A 655 -7.16 40.51 -17.59
C LYS A 655 -8.25 41.07 -18.52
N GLN A 656 -8.48 42.38 -18.49
CA GLN A 656 -9.48 43.01 -19.35
C GLN A 656 -9.12 42.86 -20.85
N HIS A 657 -7.85 43.05 -21.23
CA HIS A 657 -7.40 42.85 -22.60
C HIS A 657 -7.52 41.39 -23.06
N TRP A 658 -7.16 40.44 -22.19
CA TRP A 658 -7.33 39.01 -22.44
C TRP A 658 -8.79 38.65 -22.74
N LEU A 659 -9.71 39.09 -21.88
CA LEU A 659 -11.14 38.82 -22.01
C LEU A 659 -11.75 39.47 -23.27
N ALA A 660 -11.29 40.67 -23.63
CA ALA A 660 -11.81 41.45 -24.75
C ALA A 660 -11.21 41.09 -26.11
N HIS A 661 -9.94 40.66 -26.16
CA HIS A 661 -9.19 40.50 -27.41
C HIS A 661 -8.32 39.23 -27.45
N GLY A 662 -7.63 38.91 -26.36
CA GLY A 662 -6.65 37.81 -26.34
C GLY A 662 -7.25 36.44 -26.68
N ILE A 663 -8.42 36.14 -26.10
CA ILE A 663 -9.14 34.88 -26.37
C ILE A 663 -9.49 34.75 -27.85
N ASP A 664 -10.13 35.77 -28.41
CA ASP A 664 -10.65 35.74 -29.78
C ASP A 664 -9.50 35.76 -30.81
N ALA A 665 -8.35 36.35 -30.46
CA ALA A 665 -7.12 36.29 -31.26
C ALA A 665 -6.40 34.93 -31.19
N GLY A 666 -6.85 34.03 -30.31
CA GLY A 666 -6.23 32.72 -30.08
C GLY A 666 -4.84 32.82 -29.44
N TRP A 667 -4.57 33.90 -28.70
CA TRP A 667 -3.29 34.09 -28.03
C TRP A 667 -3.15 33.16 -26.83
N GLN A 668 -1.92 32.80 -26.50
CA GLN A 668 -1.65 32.02 -25.30
C GLN A 668 -1.71 32.92 -24.06
N GLY A 669 -2.59 32.55 -23.11
CA GLY A 669 -2.81 33.29 -21.85
C GLY A 669 -1.97 32.80 -20.67
N SER A 670 -1.55 31.52 -20.66
CA SER A 670 -0.76 30.91 -19.59
C SER A 670 0.30 29.94 -20.13
N GLY A 671 1.34 29.67 -19.35
CA GLY A 671 2.41 28.73 -19.70
C GLY A 671 1.99 27.26 -19.82
N GLN A 672 0.80 26.92 -19.31
CA GLN A 672 0.29 25.56 -19.18
C GLN A 672 -0.90 25.22 -20.09
N PHE A 673 -1.43 26.20 -20.84
CA PHE A 673 -2.56 25.98 -21.76
C PHE A 673 -2.50 26.89 -22.99
N HIS A 674 -2.80 26.34 -24.17
CA HIS A 674 -2.96 27.09 -25.42
C HIS A 674 -4.20 26.61 -26.19
N SER A 675 -5.19 27.48 -26.41
CA SER A 675 -6.46 27.12 -27.05
C SER A 675 -6.31 26.60 -28.48
N LYS A 676 -5.51 27.27 -29.34
CA LYS A 676 -5.21 26.77 -30.70
C LYS A 676 -4.58 25.37 -30.68
N GLU A 677 -3.58 25.15 -29.83
CA GLU A 677 -2.90 23.85 -29.74
C GLU A 677 -3.87 22.77 -29.26
N TYR A 678 -4.66 23.08 -28.23
CA TYR A 678 -5.67 22.19 -27.69
C TYR A 678 -6.65 21.74 -28.77
N ILE A 679 -7.17 22.68 -29.58
CA ILE A 679 -8.03 22.36 -30.73
C ILE A 679 -7.28 21.52 -31.76
N ALA A 680 -6.07 21.93 -32.17
CA ALA A 680 -5.29 21.25 -33.20
C ALA A 680 -4.92 19.80 -32.83
N ARG A 681 -4.75 19.53 -31.53
CA ARG A 681 -4.40 18.22 -30.99
C ARG A 681 -5.54 17.21 -31.04
N TYR A 682 -6.79 17.68 -30.94
CA TYR A 682 -7.97 16.81 -30.80
C TYR A 682 -8.91 16.97 -32.01
N PRO A 683 -8.93 16.00 -32.96
CA PRO A 683 -9.71 16.12 -34.20
C PRO A 683 -11.22 16.36 -33.98
N ASP A 684 -11.77 15.83 -32.90
CA ASP A 684 -13.16 16.03 -32.50
C ASP A 684 -13.43 17.47 -32.02
N LEU A 685 -12.51 18.06 -31.27
CA LEU A 685 -12.60 19.48 -30.87
C LEU A 685 -12.38 20.40 -32.07
N GLN A 686 -11.44 20.07 -32.96
CA GLN A 686 -11.26 20.79 -34.23
C GLN A 686 -12.54 20.79 -35.06
N LYS A 687 -13.22 19.64 -35.14
CA LYS A 687 -14.51 19.52 -35.84
C LYS A 687 -15.63 20.29 -35.13
N ALA A 688 -15.65 20.28 -33.80
CA ALA A 688 -16.72 20.91 -33.01
C ALA A 688 -16.60 22.44 -32.93
N PHE A 689 -15.39 22.95 -32.70
CA PHE A 689 -15.16 24.38 -32.39
C PHE A 689 -14.53 25.15 -33.55
N GLY A 690 -13.80 24.49 -34.46
CA GLY A 690 -13.06 25.18 -35.51
C GLY A 690 -12.06 26.19 -34.92
N ASN A 691 -12.30 27.48 -35.13
CA ASN A 691 -11.48 28.56 -34.57
C ASN A 691 -12.15 29.28 -33.38
N ASP A 692 -13.17 28.67 -32.76
CA ASP A 692 -13.80 29.20 -31.55
C ASP A 692 -12.94 28.88 -30.31
N TYR A 693 -11.96 29.74 -30.07
CA TYR A 693 -11.04 29.62 -28.94
C TYR A 693 -11.71 29.80 -27.58
N ARG A 694 -12.82 30.56 -27.54
CA ARG A 694 -13.59 30.76 -26.32
C ARG A 694 -14.30 29.47 -25.94
N ALA A 695 -14.93 28.80 -26.90
CA ALA A 695 -15.50 27.47 -26.70
C ALA A 695 -14.43 26.45 -26.28
N ALA A 696 -13.22 26.51 -26.85
CA ALA A 696 -12.13 25.63 -26.45
C ALA A 696 -11.63 25.87 -25.02
N ILE A 697 -11.51 27.13 -24.57
CA ILE A 697 -11.19 27.46 -23.17
C ILE A 697 -12.29 26.96 -22.23
N GLN A 698 -13.55 27.21 -22.58
CA GLN A 698 -14.67 26.75 -21.79
C GLN A 698 -14.66 25.22 -21.69
N HIS A 699 -14.44 24.53 -22.81
CA HIS A 699 -14.32 23.08 -22.83
C HIS A 699 -13.17 22.60 -21.95
N TYR A 700 -11.99 23.23 -22.07
CA TYR A 700 -10.85 22.89 -21.25
C TYR A 700 -11.21 22.98 -19.77
N LEU A 701 -11.58 24.17 -19.30
CA LEU A 701 -11.91 24.45 -17.89
C LEU A 701 -13.06 23.60 -17.33
N THR A 702 -13.90 23.00 -18.19
CA THR A 702 -15.04 22.19 -17.74
C THR A 702 -14.79 20.69 -17.83
N PHE A 703 -14.07 20.21 -18.85
CA PHE A 703 -14.05 18.79 -19.22
C PHE A 703 -12.66 18.19 -19.39
N HIS A 704 -11.58 18.97 -19.42
CA HIS A 704 -10.26 18.45 -19.80
C HIS A 704 -9.82 17.27 -18.89
N SER A 705 -10.10 17.35 -17.60
CA SER A 705 -9.71 16.32 -16.61
C SER A 705 -10.53 15.04 -16.75
N SER A 706 -11.85 15.13 -16.94
CA SER A 706 -12.74 13.98 -17.09
C SER A 706 -12.54 13.25 -18.41
N GLU A 707 -12.08 13.96 -19.44
CA GLU A 707 -11.78 13.39 -20.75
C GLU A 707 -10.30 12.98 -20.93
N HIS A 708 -9.47 13.13 -19.89
CA HIS A 708 -8.03 12.84 -19.93
C HIS A 708 -7.29 13.59 -21.05
N ARG A 709 -7.65 14.86 -21.28
CA ARG A 709 -7.04 15.71 -22.31
C ARG A 709 -6.05 16.70 -21.72
N ASN A 710 -4.86 16.73 -22.30
CA ASN A 710 -3.83 17.72 -22.00
C ASN A 710 -4.00 18.99 -22.85
N GLY A 711 -3.75 20.15 -22.24
CA GLY A 711 -3.80 21.48 -22.86
C GLY A 711 -2.66 21.79 -23.83
N LEU A 712 -1.53 21.09 -23.69
CA LEU A 712 -0.30 21.27 -24.47
C LEU A 712 0.29 19.91 -24.89
N SER A 713 1.11 19.91 -25.95
CA SER A 713 1.87 18.77 -26.43
C SER A 713 3.24 18.68 -25.77
N THR A 714 3.73 17.45 -25.57
CA THR A 714 5.03 17.16 -24.96
C THR A 714 5.97 16.39 -25.90
N ILE A 715 5.67 16.38 -27.21
CA ILE A 715 6.40 15.59 -28.21
C ILE A 715 6.80 16.39 -29.47
N GLN A 716 6.22 17.56 -29.68
CA GLN A 716 6.46 18.42 -30.84
C GLN A 716 6.21 19.87 -30.45
N ASP A 717 6.80 20.82 -31.18
CA ASP A 717 6.47 22.22 -31.00
C ASP A 717 5.09 22.59 -31.56
N PHE A 718 4.55 23.68 -31.04
CA PHE A 718 3.39 24.35 -31.60
C PHE A 718 3.67 25.86 -31.68
N GLU A 719 3.53 26.44 -32.87
CA GLU A 719 3.85 27.85 -33.17
C GLU A 719 5.24 28.29 -32.63
N GLY A 720 6.24 27.41 -32.68
CA GLY A 720 7.60 27.69 -32.21
C GLY A 720 7.78 27.68 -30.68
N ARG A 721 6.89 27.01 -29.94
CA ARG A 721 7.07 26.72 -28.51
C ARG A 721 7.17 25.23 -28.24
N TRP A 722 8.04 24.86 -27.30
CA TRP A 722 8.24 23.50 -26.82
C TRP A 722 7.89 23.41 -25.34
N THR A 723 7.22 22.32 -24.94
CA THR A 723 6.84 22.10 -23.54
C THR A 723 7.24 20.71 -23.06
N ALA A 724 7.87 20.64 -21.90
CA ALA A 724 8.03 19.42 -21.12
C ALA A 724 7.09 19.47 -19.90
N LEU A 725 6.50 18.33 -19.55
CA LEU A 725 5.52 18.23 -18.46
C LEU A 725 5.73 16.95 -17.66
N ASN A 726 5.72 17.07 -16.34
CA ASN A 726 5.56 15.94 -15.43
C ASN A 726 5.03 16.42 -14.08
N HIS A 727 4.17 15.63 -13.42
CA HIS A 727 3.66 15.91 -12.07
C HIS A 727 3.16 17.36 -11.84
N GLY A 728 2.52 17.97 -12.85
CA GLY A 728 2.01 19.34 -12.77
C GLY A 728 3.06 20.46 -12.86
N ILE A 729 4.32 20.12 -13.16
CA ILE A 729 5.38 21.07 -13.53
C ILE A 729 5.43 21.18 -15.06
N TYR A 730 5.16 22.37 -15.58
CA TYR A 730 5.29 22.71 -17.00
C TYR A 730 6.56 23.53 -17.19
N ILE A 731 7.43 23.12 -18.12
CA ILE A 731 8.62 23.87 -18.53
C ILE A 731 8.50 24.19 -20.01
N GLY A 732 8.46 25.48 -20.33
CA GLY A 732 8.30 26.01 -21.68
C GLY A 732 9.55 26.72 -22.19
N SER A 733 9.82 26.54 -23.49
CA SER A 733 10.83 27.28 -24.26
C SER A 733 10.25 27.72 -25.58
N SER A 734 10.80 28.79 -26.18
CA SER A 734 10.32 29.28 -27.48
C SER A 734 11.42 29.76 -28.43
N THR A 735 11.06 29.86 -29.70
CA THR A 735 11.90 30.49 -30.74
C THR A 735 12.18 31.95 -30.45
N ARG A 736 11.23 32.67 -29.81
CA ARG A 736 11.42 34.06 -29.38
C ARG A 736 12.65 34.18 -28.50
N THR A 737 12.83 33.29 -27.52
CA THR A 737 13.87 33.39 -26.51
C THR A 737 15.03 32.44 -26.77
N GLY A 738 15.35 32.16 -28.03
CA GLY A 738 16.54 31.38 -28.38
C GLY A 738 16.56 29.98 -27.79
N GLY A 739 15.39 29.42 -27.47
CA GLY A 739 15.25 28.14 -26.78
C GLY A 739 15.44 28.20 -25.27
N ALA A 740 15.78 29.32 -24.63
CA ALA A 740 15.86 29.42 -23.16
C ALA A 740 14.50 29.08 -22.49
N VAL A 741 14.52 28.73 -21.20
CA VAL A 741 13.27 28.44 -20.47
C VAL A 741 12.57 29.76 -20.15
N ASP A 742 11.48 30.01 -20.86
CA ASP A 742 10.72 31.26 -20.77
C ASP A 742 9.37 31.11 -20.08
N SER A 743 9.05 29.91 -19.62
CA SER A 743 7.94 29.64 -18.71
C SER A 743 8.24 28.44 -17.81
N LEU A 744 7.88 28.57 -16.54
CA LEU A 744 7.82 27.49 -15.57
C LEU A 744 6.51 27.66 -14.80
N THR A 745 5.61 26.69 -14.90
CA THR A 745 4.31 26.73 -14.21
C THR A 745 4.17 25.55 -13.26
N TRP A 746 3.70 25.82 -12.04
CA TRP A 746 3.28 24.81 -11.08
C TRP A 746 2.11 25.35 -10.26
N ASN A 747 1.11 24.51 -10.01
CA ASN A 747 -0.12 24.87 -9.28
C ASN A 747 -0.76 26.17 -9.81
N ASN A 748 -0.86 26.28 -11.14
CA ASN A 748 -1.42 27.42 -11.86
C ASN A 748 -0.72 28.77 -11.67
N LYS A 749 0.52 28.78 -11.17
CA LYS A 749 1.32 30.01 -11.04
C LYS A 749 2.47 30.02 -12.03
N GLU A 750 2.62 31.10 -12.79
CA GLU A 750 3.84 31.35 -13.57
C GLU A 750 4.98 31.80 -12.67
N PHE A 751 6.16 31.21 -12.88
CA PHE A 751 7.37 31.50 -12.11
C PHE A 751 8.32 32.40 -12.88
N ILE A 752 8.46 32.25 -14.21
CA ILE A 752 9.48 32.95 -14.99
C ILE A 752 8.98 34.32 -15.43
N ASN A 753 9.81 35.34 -15.18
CA ASN A 753 9.63 36.66 -15.79
C ASN A 753 10.40 36.71 -17.11
N SER A 754 9.68 36.68 -18.23
CA SER A 754 10.21 36.68 -19.60
C SER A 754 10.01 38.02 -20.34
N TRP A 755 10.05 39.14 -19.61
CA TRP A 755 9.74 40.48 -20.15
C TRP A 755 10.73 40.99 -21.22
N ASP A 756 11.96 40.49 -21.28
CA ASP A 756 12.84 40.71 -22.44
C ASP A 756 13.80 39.54 -22.61
N HIS A 757 14.52 39.53 -23.72
CA HIS A 757 15.64 38.63 -23.92
C HIS A 757 16.69 38.88 -22.83
N GLY A 758 17.18 37.80 -22.23
CA GLY A 758 18.13 37.87 -21.13
C GLY A 758 17.46 37.76 -19.75
N ARG A 759 16.12 37.75 -19.67
CA ARG A 759 15.36 37.42 -18.45
C ARG A 759 14.60 36.12 -18.64
N GLN A 760 15.29 35.00 -18.54
CA GLN A 760 14.73 33.66 -18.65
C GLN A 760 15.43 32.77 -17.62
N MET A 761 14.96 31.54 -17.40
CA MET A 761 15.83 30.50 -16.85
C MET A 761 16.77 30.04 -17.97
N GLN A 762 18.04 30.41 -17.87
CA GLN A 762 18.94 30.34 -19.02
C GLN A 762 20.40 30.12 -18.64
N MET A 763 21.16 29.57 -19.59
CA MET A 763 22.61 29.55 -19.54
C MET A 763 23.17 30.92 -19.93
N ALA A 764 24.09 31.45 -19.12
CA ALA A 764 24.86 32.65 -19.45
C ALA A 764 26.32 32.48 -19.03
N CYS A 765 27.24 33.19 -19.66
CA CYS A 765 28.64 33.12 -19.29
C CYS A 765 29.32 34.46 -19.53
N ASN A 766 30.04 35.00 -18.56
CA ASN A 766 30.89 36.17 -18.73
C ASN A 766 32.38 35.77 -18.75
N THR A 767 33.09 36.05 -19.84
CA THR A 767 34.54 35.75 -19.95
C THR A 767 35.47 36.90 -19.58
N ASN A 768 34.91 38.08 -19.25
CA ASN A 768 35.67 39.28 -18.92
C ASN A 768 34.97 40.08 -17.82
N LYS A 769 35.63 40.23 -16.66
CA LYS A 769 34.99 40.86 -15.49
C LYS A 769 34.77 42.36 -15.62
N TYR A 770 35.42 43.01 -16.59
CA TYR A 770 35.35 44.47 -16.77
C TYR A 770 34.23 44.90 -17.71
N THR A 771 33.57 43.96 -18.40
CA THR A 771 32.60 44.27 -19.45
C THR A 771 31.46 43.23 -19.49
N GLU A 772 30.26 43.69 -19.84
CA GLU A 772 29.12 42.82 -20.14
C GLU A 772 29.02 42.47 -21.65
N CYS A 773 29.97 42.91 -22.47
CA CYS A 773 29.98 42.67 -23.93
C CYS A 773 30.47 41.26 -24.31
N TYR A 774 31.27 40.62 -23.46
CA TYR A 774 31.69 39.23 -23.64
C TYR A 774 30.90 38.30 -22.71
N ASN A 775 29.58 38.49 -22.74
CA ASN A 775 28.63 37.75 -21.93
C ASN A 775 27.58 37.07 -22.84
N PRO A 776 27.87 35.93 -23.50
CA PRO A 776 26.86 35.17 -24.21
C PRO A 776 25.71 34.73 -23.30
N THR A 777 24.49 35.01 -23.74
CA THR A 777 23.23 34.68 -23.08
C THR A 777 22.39 33.82 -24.02
N GLU A 778 21.91 32.69 -23.50
CA GLU A 778 21.11 31.75 -24.28
C GLU A 778 19.88 32.41 -24.89
N ALA A 779 19.19 33.29 -24.17
CA ALA A 779 17.95 33.85 -24.65
C ALA A 779 18.09 34.88 -25.77
N GLY A 780 19.25 35.51 -25.92
CA GLY A 780 19.47 36.67 -26.78
C GLY A 780 20.12 37.83 -26.03
N GLY A 781 20.46 38.90 -26.73
CA GLY A 781 21.17 40.07 -26.20
C GLY A 781 20.26 41.26 -25.86
N VAL A 782 20.84 42.30 -25.28
CA VAL A 782 20.13 43.52 -24.86
C VAL A 782 19.43 44.24 -26.03
N CYS A 783 19.92 44.06 -27.26
CA CYS A 783 19.29 44.68 -28.43
C CYS A 783 18.08 43.92 -28.95
N ASP A 784 17.90 42.66 -28.54
CA ASP A 784 16.68 41.93 -28.81
C ASP A 784 15.53 42.52 -27.99
N ALA A 785 15.81 42.99 -26.77
CA ALA A 785 14.83 43.61 -25.88
C ALA A 785 13.52 42.78 -25.84
N ALA A 786 12.38 43.38 -26.13
CA ALA A 786 11.07 42.71 -26.15
C ALA A 786 10.66 42.19 -27.55
N SER A 787 11.60 42.09 -28.50
CA SER A 787 11.37 41.64 -29.87
C SER A 787 10.67 40.26 -29.93
N PRO A 788 9.95 39.93 -31.01
CA PRO A 788 9.48 38.56 -31.26
C PRO A 788 10.59 37.61 -31.73
N THR A 789 11.77 38.13 -32.08
CA THR A 789 12.93 37.35 -32.57
C THR A 789 14.19 37.65 -31.77
N THR A 790 15.04 36.64 -31.63
CA THR A 790 16.36 36.71 -30.98
C THR A 790 17.51 36.70 -31.98
N HIS A 791 18.69 37.18 -31.57
CA HIS A 791 19.94 36.93 -32.28
C HIS A 791 20.59 35.58 -31.94
N THR A 792 20.09 34.84 -30.93
CA THR A 792 20.53 33.46 -30.67
C THR A 792 20.10 32.57 -31.82
N HIS A 793 21.03 31.74 -32.33
CA HIS A 793 20.70 30.73 -33.34
C HIS A 793 20.37 29.40 -32.66
N ILE A 794 19.18 28.87 -32.93
CA ILE A 794 18.76 27.56 -32.44
C ILE A 794 19.19 26.50 -33.46
N ASP A 795 20.00 25.54 -33.05
CA ASP A 795 20.29 24.38 -33.90
C ASP A 795 19.13 23.39 -33.85
N TRP A 796 18.68 23.06 -32.63
CA TRP A 796 17.54 22.21 -32.38
C TRP A 796 17.04 22.35 -30.93
N VAL A 797 15.76 22.06 -30.74
CA VAL A 797 15.12 21.83 -29.44
C VAL A 797 14.26 20.58 -29.58
N HIS A 798 14.41 19.64 -28.64
CA HIS A 798 13.65 18.40 -28.60
C HIS A 798 12.92 18.26 -27.27
N VAL A 799 11.68 17.79 -27.32
CA VAL A 799 10.88 17.46 -26.13
C VAL A 799 10.32 16.06 -26.25
N HIS A 800 10.43 15.31 -25.16
CA HIS A 800 9.92 13.95 -25.06
C HIS A 800 9.35 13.73 -23.65
N GLY A 801 8.06 14.03 -23.48
CA GLY A 801 7.36 13.88 -22.20
C GLY A 801 7.90 14.82 -21.13
N ASN A 802 8.65 14.25 -20.18
CA ASN A 802 9.25 14.95 -19.04
C ASN A 802 10.68 15.47 -19.30
N VAL A 803 11.20 15.34 -20.53
CA VAL A 803 12.55 15.77 -20.90
C VAL A 803 12.50 16.84 -21.98
N MET A 804 13.27 17.93 -21.78
CA MET A 804 13.55 18.94 -22.79
C MET A 804 15.06 19.05 -22.98
N GLU A 805 15.51 19.08 -24.23
CA GLU A 805 16.93 19.18 -24.57
C GLU A 805 17.09 20.17 -25.73
N SER A 806 18.17 20.97 -25.73
CA SER A 806 18.42 21.90 -26.83
C SER A 806 19.89 22.18 -27.04
N GLN A 807 20.24 22.54 -28.27
CA GLN A 807 21.53 23.11 -28.62
C GLN A 807 21.35 24.43 -29.37
N VAL A 808 22.08 25.45 -28.92
CA VAL A 808 21.97 26.81 -29.45
C VAL A 808 23.34 27.49 -29.52
N HIS A 809 23.48 28.46 -30.41
CA HIS A 809 24.59 29.40 -30.44
C HIS A 809 24.15 30.73 -29.82
N PRO A 810 24.55 31.01 -28.56
CA PRO A 810 24.01 32.13 -27.78
C PRO A 810 24.44 33.49 -28.36
N ALA A 811 23.59 34.50 -28.30
CA ALA A 811 24.01 35.86 -28.64
C ALA A 811 24.82 36.50 -27.51
N PHE A 812 25.77 37.38 -27.84
CA PHE A 812 26.41 38.23 -26.81
C PHE A 812 25.41 39.25 -26.24
N TRP A 813 25.41 39.44 -24.92
CA TRP A 813 24.53 40.37 -24.24
C TRP A 813 24.63 41.80 -24.76
N LYS A 814 25.83 42.31 -25.05
CA LYS A 814 26.04 43.62 -25.69
C LYS A 814 26.82 43.49 -27.00
N PRO A 815 26.56 44.36 -27.99
CA PRO A 815 27.34 44.40 -29.24
C PRO A 815 28.84 44.65 -28.97
N VAL A 816 29.69 44.00 -29.76
CA VAL A 816 31.16 44.14 -29.70
C VAL A 816 31.65 44.96 -30.90
N LYS A 817 32.54 45.94 -30.70
CA LYS A 817 33.09 46.73 -31.81
C LYS A 817 33.93 45.84 -32.76
N PRO A 818 33.72 45.87 -34.09
CA PRO A 818 34.43 44.96 -35.00
C PRO A 818 35.95 45.19 -35.16
N THR A 819 36.49 46.36 -34.80
CA THR A 819 37.78 46.83 -35.36
C THR A 819 38.91 47.23 -34.40
N SER A 820 38.78 47.11 -33.07
CA SER A 820 39.90 47.40 -32.16
C SER A 820 40.12 46.23 -31.21
N GLY A 821 41.19 45.47 -31.45
CA GLY A 821 41.63 44.34 -30.62
C GLY A 821 42.14 44.73 -29.22
N THR A 822 41.49 45.70 -28.57
CA THR A 822 41.78 46.15 -27.21
C THR A 822 40.61 45.85 -26.29
N GLN A 823 40.93 45.28 -25.13
CA GLN A 823 40.07 44.69 -24.08
C GLN A 823 39.00 45.62 -23.46
N HIS A 824 38.83 46.87 -23.95
CA HIS A 824 38.03 47.92 -23.31
C HIS A 824 36.90 48.54 -24.16
N ASP A 825 36.64 48.04 -25.38
CA ASP A 825 35.66 48.66 -26.29
C ASP A 825 34.21 48.17 -26.11
N CYS A 826 33.65 48.28 -24.90
CA CYS A 826 32.19 48.33 -24.76
C CYS A 826 31.69 49.71 -25.15
N ASN A 827 30.73 49.77 -26.07
CA ASN A 827 30.02 51.02 -26.35
C ASN A 827 29.16 51.40 -25.13
N TYR A 828 29.74 52.15 -24.19
CA TYR A 828 29.02 52.80 -23.09
C TYR A 828 28.27 54.02 -23.64
N GLY A 829 27.21 53.78 -24.40
CA GLY A 829 26.41 54.85 -24.97
C GLY A 829 25.52 54.38 -26.10
N ARG A 830 24.22 54.34 -25.81
CA ARG A 830 23.06 54.27 -26.72
C ARG A 830 23.31 54.01 -28.21
N LEU A 831 22.63 52.96 -28.66
CA LEU A 831 22.05 52.66 -29.98
C LEU A 831 22.56 51.29 -30.42
N CYS A 832 21.69 50.30 -30.32
CA CYS A 832 21.82 49.05 -31.06
C CYS A 832 21.91 49.41 -32.55
N PRO A 833 23.10 49.38 -33.17
CA PRO A 833 23.23 49.75 -34.57
C PRO A 833 22.48 48.68 -35.37
N ALA A 834 21.63 49.11 -36.30
CA ALA A 834 20.89 48.19 -37.17
C ALA A 834 21.87 47.15 -37.75
N HIS A 835 21.73 45.88 -37.34
CA HIS A 835 22.33 44.67 -37.93
C HIS A 835 23.86 44.58 -38.12
N HIS A 836 24.66 45.56 -37.70
CA HIS A 836 26.12 45.52 -37.89
C HIS A 836 26.87 45.47 -36.55
N GLY A 837 27.41 44.29 -36.19
CA GLY A 837 28.42 44.18 -35.13
C GLY A 837 28.27 43.07 -34.09
N TYR A 838 27.31 42.15 -34.20
CA TYR A 838 27.33 40.96 -33.34
C TYR A 838 28.46 40.02 -33.79
N ARG A 839 29.45 39.80 -32.92
CA ARG A 839 30.34 38.64 -33.10
C ARG A 839 29.49 37.39 -32.92
N SER A 840 29.58 36.48 -33.87
CA SER A 840 28.85 35.22 -33.82
C SER A 840 29.53 34.27 -32.82
N THR A 841 28.73 33.51 -32.08
CA THR A 841 29.18 32.38 -31.25
C THR A 841 29.04 31.04 -32.00
N TYR A 842 28.87 31.06 -33.33
CA TYR A 842 28.55 29.86 -34.13
C TYR A 842 29.59 28.74 -34.00
N ASP A 843 30.81 29.00 -33.52
CA ASP A 843 31.79 27.93 -33.25
C ASP A 843 31.63 27.29 -31.86
N TYR A 844 30.73 27.80 -31.01
CA TYR A 844 30.70 27.60 -29.56
C TYR A 844 29.26 27.43 -29.04
N PRO A 845 28.66 26.25 -29.23
CA PRO A 845 27.28 26.01 -28.81
C PRO A 845 27.13 25.83 -27.30
N PHE A 846 25.97 26.23 -26.80
CA PHE A 846 25.45 25.85 -25.49
C PHE A 846 24.47 24.72 -25.67
N HIS A 847 24.61 23.68 -24.87
CA HIS A 847 23.69 22.56 -24.82
C HIS A 847 23.08 22.45 -23.43
N LYS A 848 21.74 22.33 -23.35
CA LYS A 848 21.04 22.07 -22.09
C LYS A 848 20.17 20.82 -22.16
N LYS A 849 20.03 20.14 -21.02
CA LYS A 849 19.06 19.08 -20.80
C LYS A 849 18.31 19.32 -19.49
N ILE A 850 16.99 19.25 -19.54
CA ILE A 850 16.10 19.37 -18.40
C ILE A 850 15.31 18.08 -18.25
N THR A 851 15.28 17.51 -17.05
CA THR A 851 14.52 16.28 -16.74
C THR A 851 13.66 16.49 -15.50
N ILE A 852 12.33 16.43 -15.66
CA ILE A 852 11.35 16.63 -14.57
C ILE A 852 11.02 15.30 -13.89
N GLY A 853 11.03 15.28 -12.56
CA GLY A 853 10.76 14.09 -11.74
C GLY A 853 11.98 13.19 -11.57
N THR A 854 13.15 13.78 -11.29
CA THR A 854 14.42 13.05 -11.15
C THR A 854 14.59 12.43 -9.76
N HIS A 855 15.37 11.36 -9.65
CA HIS A 855 15.68 10.65 -8.38
C HIS A 855 14.45 10.22 -7.56
N GLY A 856 13.31 9.99 -8.21
CA GLY A 856 12.05 9.63 -7.54
C GLY A 856 11.39 10.79 -6.77
N ILE A 857 11.83 12.02 -6.99
CA ILE A 857 11.31 13.23 -6.34
C ILE A 857 10.43 13.98 -7.35
N ASN A 858 9.11 13.91 -7.17
CA ASN A 858 8.14 14.41 -8.14
C ASN A 858 8.18 15.93 -8.34
N ASN A 859 8.53 16.69 -7.30
CA ASN A 859 8.60 18.15 -7.35
C ASN A 859 10.03 18.69 -7.59
N CYS A 860 10.89 17.87 -8.22
CA CYS A 860 12.27 18.20 -8.55
C CYS A 860 12.53 18.05 -10.06
N PHE A 861 13.32 18.95 -10.64
CA PHE A 861 13.88 18.78 -11.98
C PHE A 861 15.40 19.00 -12.02
N GLU A 862 16.09 18.20 -12.82
CA GLU A 862 17.52 18.36 -13.11
C GLU A 862 17.70 19.32 -14.29
N PHE A 863 18.58 20.30 -14.16
CA PHE A 863 19.06 21.20 -15.22
C PHE A 863 20.55 20.93 -15.44
N VAL A 864 20.87 20.36 -16.60
CA VAL A 864 22.26 20.08 -17.02
C VAL A 864 22.66 21.09 -18.08
N SER A 865 23.71 21.85 -17.79
CA SER A 865 24.30 22.84 -18.70
C SER A 865 25.60 22.32 -19.26
N ASN A 866 25.84 22.50 -20.56
CA ASN A 866 27.11 22.20 -21.23
C ASN A 866 27.55 23.41 -22.07
N PHE A 867 28.57 24.12 -21.60
CA PHE A 867 29.14 25.30 -22.24
C PHE A 867 30.32 24.89 -23.12
N THR A 868 30.23 25.11 -24.43
CA THR A 868 31.42 25.04 -25.31
C THR A 868 32.05 26.43 -25.39
N ILE A 869 33.29 26.60 -24.93
CA ILE A 869 33.98 27.90 -24.89
C ILE A 869 35.31 27.78 -25.64
N GLY A 870 35.62 28.78 -26.47
CA GLY A 870 36.87 28.86 -27.22
C GLY A 870 37.93 29.73 -26.58
N GLY A 871 39.19 29.33 -26.72
CA GLY A 871 40.36 30.13 -26.31
C GLY A 871 40.60 31.41 -27.11
N ASN A 872 39.87 31.65 -28.21
CA ASN A 872 39.92 32.91 -28.97
C ASN A 872 38.90 33.96 -28.48
N TRP A 873 38.04 33.62 -27.52
CA TRP A 873 37.25 34.63 -26.82
C TRP A 873 38.22 35.49 -26.01
N PRO A 874 38.08 36.83 -25.99
CA PRO A 874 38.89 37.64 -25.10
C PRO A 874 38.56 37.29 -23.65
N GLN A 875 39.52 36.63 -23.02
CA GLN A 875 39.50 36.19 -21.63
C GLN A 875 40.47 37.09 -20.85
N ASP A 876 40.04 37.65 -19.73
CA ASP A 876 40.96 38.30 -18.78
C ASP A 876 41.63 37.25 -17.90
N ASP A 877 42.81 37.51 -17.34
CA ASP A 877 43.59 36.59 -16.50
C ASP A 877 42.93 36.07 -15.20
N LEU A 878 41.67 36.39 -14.92
CA LEU A 878 41.01 36.04 -13.65
C LEU A 878 40.09 34.83 -13.76
N PHE A 879 38.83 35.02 -14.18
CA PHE A 879 37.85 33.93 -14.24
C PHE A 879 36.84 34.16 -15.35
N ILE A 880 36.47 33.07 -16.02
CA ILE A 880 35.23 32.88 -16.75
C ILE A 880 34.15 32.53 -15.72
N GLN A 881 33.09 33.33 -15.68
CA GLN A 881 31.92 33.13 -14.81
C GLN A 881 30.79 32.51 -15.61
N MET A 882 30.33 31.31 -15.24
CA MET A 882 29.23 30.61 -15.90
C MET A 882 28.01 30.60 -14.98
N GLU A 883 26.89 31.16 -15.43
CA GLU A 883 25.60 31.11 -14.75
C GLU A 883 24.81 29.90 -15.29
N SER A 884 24.65 28.89 -14.45
CA SER A 884 24.17 27.55 -14.84
C SER A 884 23.08 27.03 -13.89
N PRO A 885 21.86 27.56 -13.98
CA PRO A 885 21.43 28.70 -14.79
C PRO A 885 21.33 30.02 -13.99
N ALA A 886 21.16 31.11 -14.72
CA ALA A 886 20.50 32.32 -14.22
C ALA A 886 18.98 32.14 -14.29
N VAL A 887 18.25 32.59 -13.29
CA VAL A 887 16.79 32.44 -13.18
C VAL A 887 16.17 33.78 -12.84
N TYR A 888 15.25 34.23 -13.71
CA TYR A 888 14.48 35.45 -13.51
C TYR A 888 13.03 35.09 -13.22
N LEU A 889 12.60 35.41 -12.01
CA LEU A 889 11.28 35.13 -11.49
C LEU A 889 10.36 36.35 -11.56
N THR A 890 9.06 36.09 -11.56
CA THR A 890 8.04 37.14 -11.46
C THR A 890 8.17 37.94 -10.16
N TYR A 891 7.58 39.13 -10.14
CA TYR A 891 7.73 40.08 -9.02
C TYR A 891 7.21 39.53 -7.68
N GLU A 892 6.31 38.55 -7.71
CA GLU A 892 5.71 37.95 -6.53
C GLU A 892 6.72 37.13 -5.71
N PHE A 893 7.82 36.65 -6.30
CA PHE A 893 8.86 35.90 -5.59
C PHE A 893 9.82 36.83 -4.82
N SER A 894 9.24 37.72 -4.01
CA SER A 894 9.97 38.79 -3.33
C SER A 894 10.76 38.34 -2.10
N GLU A 895 10.41 37.20 -1.52
CA GLU A 895 11.10 36.68 -0.35
C GLU A 895 12.26 35.77 -0.73
N GLN A 896 13.33 35.84 0.07
CA GLN A 896 14.54 35.07 -0.14
C GLN A 896 14.90 34.31 1.12
N PHE A 897 15.32 33.05 0.93
CA PHE A 897 15.85 32.19 1.96
C PHE A 897 17.13 31.51 1.47
N SER A 898 17.95 31.06 2.40
CA SER A 898 19.06 30.14 2.15
C SER A 898 18.75 28.81 2.82
N PHE A 899 18.86 27.70 2.10
CA PHE A 899 18.71 26.38 2.69
C PHE A 899 19.99 26.01 3.43
N ASN A 900 19.89 25.78 4.73
CA ASN A 900 21.03 25.38 5.55
C ASN A 900 21.13 23.85 5.56
N PRO A 901 22.22 23.27 4.99
CA PRO A 901 22.36 21.82 4.89
C PRO A 901 22.58 21.12 6.24
N THR A 902 22.97 21.88 7.27
CA THR A 902 23.18 21.37 8.63
C THR A 902 21.86 21.27 9.38
N THR A 903 21.08 22.35 9.40
CA THR A 903 19.78 22.40 10.10
C THR A 903 18.66 21.77 9.28
N ARG A 904 18.85 21.64 7.96
CA ARG A 904 17.87 21.17 6.95
C ARG A 904 16.64 22.08 6.87
N LEU A 905 16.82 23.37 7.13
CA LEU A 905 15.76 24.37 7.13
C LEU A 905 16.06 25.49 6.14
N ALA A 906 14.99 26.10 5.62
CA ALA A 906 15.08 27.39 4.93
C ALA A 906 15.22 28.51 5.97
N GLU A 907 16.33 29.24 5.91
CA GLU A 907 16.65 30.31 6.85
C GLU A 907 16.53 31.66 6.16
N ASN A 908 15.87 32.62 6.81
CA ASN A 908 15.60 33.95 6.26
C ASN A 908 16.83 34.87 6.38
N TYR A 909 17.87 34.57 5.59
CA TYR A 909 19.00 35.45 5.32
C TYR A 909 19.63 35.11 3.96
N HIS A 910 20.47 36.02 3.48
CA HIS A 910 21.26 35.85 2.27
C HIS A 910 22.61 35.21 2.58
N SER A 911 22.89 34.04 2.00
CA SER A 911 24.23 33.47 1.89
C SER A 911 24.58 33.26 0.43
N SER A 912 25.77 33.71 0.03
CA SER A 912 26.28 33.44 -1.32
C SER A 912 26.74 31.99 -1.51
N HIS A 913 26.84 31.19 -0.45
CA HIS A 913 27.45 29.85 -0.50
C HIS A 913 26.47 28.74 -0.11
N LEU A 914 25.20 29.07 0.12
CA LEU A 914 24.17 28.10 0.45
C LEU A 914 23.09 28.07 -0.63
N PRO A 915 22.44 26.90 -0.86
CA PRO A 915 21.37 26.77 -1.84
C PRO A 915 20.30 27.85 -1.64
N VAL A 916 19.99 28.57 -2.71
CA VAL A 916 19.04 29.70 -2.68
C VAL A 916 17.61 29.21 -2.85
N ILE A 917 16.68 29.83 -2.12
CA ILE A 917 15.23 29.69 -2.31
C ILE A 917 14.63 31.08 -2.47
N ARG A 918 13.77 31.25 -3.47
CA ARG A 918 12.88 32.41 -3.60
C ARG A 918 11.44 31.96 -3.43
N SER A 919 10.64 32.75 -2.70
CA SER A 919 9.25 32.42 -2.35
C SER A 919 8.33 33.62 -2.53
N THR A 920 7.06 33.34 -2.79
CA THR A 920 5.97 34.30 -2.57
C THR A 920 5.78 34.58 -1.08
N PRO A 921 5.28 35.77 -0.69
CA PRO A 921 5.05 36.13 0.72
C PRO A 921 4.08 35.24 1.47
N ASP A 922 3.16 34.58 0.77
CA ASP A 922 2.22 33.60 1.34
C ASP A 922 2.83 32.19 1.46
N HIS A 923 4.06 32.01 0.97
CA HIS A 923 4.81 30.77 0.95
C HIS A 923 4.16 29.62 0.16
N ASN A 924 3.13 29.91 -0.63
CA ASN A 924 2.43 28.91 -1.43
C ASN A 924 3.19 28.53 -2.71
N HIS A 925 4.11 29.39 -3.18
CA HIS A 925 4.93 29.14 -4.34
C HIS A 925 6.38 29.53 -4.06
N ALA A 926 7.29 28.58 -4.26
CA ALA A 926 8.72 28.74 -4.05
C ALA A 926 9.50 27.95 -5.10
N LEU A 927 10.69 28.45 -5.43
CA LEU A 927 11.67 27.79 -6.26
C LEU A 927 13.02 27.79 -5.53
N GLY A 928 13.57 26.60 -5.31
CA GLY A 928 14.88 26.40 -4.72
C GLY A 928 15.86 25.77 -5.70
N ALA A 929 17.14 26.10 -5.59
CA ALA A 929 18.20 25.56 -6.43
C ALA A 929 19.35 24.96 -5.62
N TYR A 930 19.76 23.74 -5.94
CA TYR A 930 20.87 23.01 -5.32
C TYR A 930 21.81 22.45 -6.38
N THR A 931 23.12 22.62 -6.20
CA THR A 931 24.14 21.93 -7.00
C THR A 931 24.93 20.99 -6.10
N PRO A 932 25.21 19.74 -6.52
CA PRO A 932 26.09 18.86 -5.78
C PRO A 932 27.50 19.46 -5.66
N PRO A 933 28.21 19.20 -4.55
CA PRO A 933 29.61 19.58 -4.42
C PRO A 933 30.48 18.84 -5.46
N GLY A 934 31.69 19.33 -5.70
CA GLY A 934 32.68 18.64 -6.55
C GLY A 934 32.52 18.87 -8.07
N GLN A 935 31.65 19.79 -8.48
CA GLN A 935 31.55 20.25 -9.88
C GLN A 935 32.87 20.90 -10.33
N ASP A 936 33.11 20.94 -11.65
CA ASP A 936 34.35 21.50 -12.21
C ASP A 936 34.37 23.04 -12.11
N THR A 937 34.76 23.57 -10.94
CA THR A 937 34.92 25.00 -10.66
C THR A 937 36.24 25.25 -9.91
N ASP A 938 36.92 26.36 -10.22
CA ASP A 938 38.19 26.76 -9.62
C ASP A 938 38.00 27.56 -8.32
N ARG A 939 36.75 27.95 -8.05
CA ARG A 939 36.27 28.47 -6.76
C ARG A 939 35.17 27.55 -6.23
N HIS A 940 34.54 27.90 -5.13
CA HIS A 940 33.27 27.28 -4.74
C HIS A 940 32.15 27.72 -5.70
N GLU A 941 31.12 26.89 -5.79
CA GLU A 941 29.81 27.26 -6.32
C GLU A 941 29.21 28.42 -5.51
N ASP A 942 28.69 29.41 -6.22
CA ASP A 942 28.06 30.58 -5.61
C ASP A 942 26.58 30.67 -6.01
N TYR A 943 25.78 31.17 -5.07
CA TYR A 943 24.38 31.48 -5.23
C TYR A 943 24.19 32.97 -5.03
N ASP A 944 23.85 33.68 -6.08
CA ASP A 944 23.57 35.11 -6.00
C ASP A 944 22.08 35.37 -6.21
N SER A 945 21.56 36.43 -5.60
CA SER A 945 20.13 36.67 -5.53
C SER A 945 19.80 38.15 -5.32
N HIS A 946 19.01 38.69 -6.25
CA HIS A 946 18.71 40.11 -6.36
C HIS A 946 17.21 40.36 -6.58
N PHE A 947 16.69 41.49 -6.12
CA PHE A 947 15.32 41.93 -6.40
C PHE A 947 15.35 43.29 -7.07
N TYR A 948 14.82 43.37 -8.29
CA TYR A 948 14.82 44.59 -9.10
C TYR A 948 13.42 45.16 -9.20
N LYS A 949 13.16 46.24 -8.45
CA LYS A 949 11.93 47.02 -8.55
C LYS A 949 12.04 48.01 -9.72
N ILE A 950 11.39 47.71 -10.84
CA ILE A 950 11.54 48.48 -12.09
C ILE A 950 10.36 49.44 -12.29
N ARG A 951 9.52 49.23 -13.32
CA ARG A 951 8.49 50.20 -13.76
C ARG A 951 7.06 49.72 -13.53
N ASN A 952 6.78 48.46 -13.81
CA ASN A 952 5.45 47.85 -13.72
C ASN A 952 5.57 46.40 -13.20
N PHE A 953 4.43 45.73 -13.03
CA PHE A 953 4.39 44.38 -12.48
C PHE A 953 5.07 43.34 -13.39
N ALA A 954 4.95 43.48 -14.71
CA ALA A 954 5.56 42.58 -15.68
C ALA A 954 7.08 42.81 -15.84
N ASP A 955 7.58 44.03 -15.64
CA ASP A 955 9.02 44.37 -15.71
C ASP A 955 9.75 44.09 -14.38
N THR A 956 9.06 44.16 -13.25
CA THR A 956 9.65 43.89 -11.92
C THR A 956 9.99 42.41 -11.78
N THR A 957 11.20 42.10 -11.31
CA THR A 957 11.71 40.72 -11.29
C THR A 957 12.59 40.44 -10.08
N ALA A 958 12.51 39.20 -9.58
CA ALA A 958 13.51 38.63 -8.69
C ALA A 958 14.48 37.78 -9.53
N LYS A 959 15.79 37.96 -9.35
CA LYS A 959 16.81 37.13 -9.97
C LYS A 959 17.45 36.25 -8.91
N PHE A 960 17.77 35.01 -9.25
CA PHE A 960 18.89 34.31 -8.64
C PHE A 960 19.69 33.54 -9.68
N ASN A 961 20.92 33.19 -9.38
CA ASN A 961 21.85 32.52 -10.29
C ASN A 961 22.72 31.54 -9.52
N VAL A 962 22.97 30.38 -10.16
CA VAL A 962 23.96 29.41 -9.69
C VAL A 962 25.23 29.61 -10.53
N ILE A 963 26.31 30.00 -9.88
CA ILE A 963 27.52 30.50 -10.52
C ILE A 963 28.68 29.53 -10.33
N PHE A 964 29.39 29.27 -11.43
CA PHE A 964 30.64 28.51 -11.44
C PHE A 964 31.76 29.38 -12.02
N TYR A 965 32.98 29.23 -11.50
CA TYR A 965 34.13 30.02 -11.91
C TYR A 965 35.23 29.13 -12.49
N LYS A 966 35.78 29.49 -13.65
CA LYS A 966 36.96 28.82 -14.20
C LYS A 966 38.04 29.78 -14.62
N ARG A 967 39.29 29.47 -14.31
CA ARG A 967 40.40 30.27 -14.83
C ARG A 967 40.44 30.15 -16.36
N PRO A 968 40.77 31.26 -17.06
CA PRO A 968 41.06 31.25 -18.47
C PRO A 968 42.02 30.12 -18.84
N HIS A 969 41.78 29.54 -20.00
CA HIS A 969 42.65 28.53 -20.57
C HIS A 969 43.14 29.06 -21.93
N GLY A 970 44.32 28.62 -22.36
CA GLY A 970 44.91 29.06 -23.63
C GLY A 970 44.04 28.75 -24.86
N THR A 971 44.63 28.80 -26.05
CA THR A 971 43.93 28.89 -27.35
C THR A 971 43.01 27.71 -27.77
N GLY A 972 42.75 26.71 -26.93
CA GLY A 972 41.92 25.54 -27.26
C GLY A 972 40.42 25.73 -26.98
N VAL A 973 39.58 24.85 -27.54
CA VAL A 973 38.14 24.77 -27.23
C VAL A 973 37.92 23.80 -26.06
N ARG A 974 37.08 24.17 -25.10
CA ARG A 974 36.73 23.33 -23.94
C ARG A 974 35.23 23.26 -23.72
N GLN A 975 34.82 22.18 -23.06
CA GLN A 975 33.45 21.96 -22.61
C GLN A 975 33.41 21.95 -21.09
N TYR A 976 32.42 22.65 -20.53
CA TYR A 976 32.16 22.70 -19.09
C TYR A 976 30.73 22.24 -18.83
N VAL A 977 30.59 21.18 -18.04
CA VAL A 977 29.31 20.56 -17.72
C VAL A 977 28.97 20.77 -16.25
N TYR A 978 27.79 21.29 -15.98
CA TYR A 978 27.29 21.56 -14.63
C TYR A 978 25.90 20.98 -14.45
N ARG A 979 25.59 20.49 -13.24
CA ARG A 979 24.28 19.95 -12.89
C ARG A 979 23.69 20.71 -11.71
N THR A 980 22.51 21.27 -11.92
CA THR A 980 21.76 21.98 -10.88
C THR A 980 20.38 21.36 -10.77
N TYR A 981 19.95 21.04 -9.56
CA TYR A 981 18.63 20.54 -9.24
C TYR A 981 17.75 21.67 -8.75
N PHE A 982 16.53 21.71 -9.25
CA PHE A 982 15.52 22.68 -8.85
C PHE A 982 14.37 21.99 -8.16
N CYS A 983 13.89 22.61 -7.08
CA CYS A 983 12.75 22.15 -6.32
C CYS A 983 11.63 23.18 -6.43
N VAL A 984 10.42 22.73 -6.76
CA VAL A 984 9.23 23.56 -6.98
C VAL A 984 8.15 23.17 -5.98
N GLY A 985 7.38 24.12 -5.46
CA GLY A 985 6.24 23.83 -4.59
C GLY A 985 5.94 24.94 -3.60
N THR A 986 5.30 24.65 -2.48
CA THR A 986 5.30 25.56 -1.32
C THR A 986 6.70 25.69 -0.73
N LEU A 987 6.95 26.69 0.12
CA LEU A 987 8.26 26.83 0.80
C LEU A 987 8.65 25.55 1.57
N ASN A 988 7.67 24.87 2.16
CA ASN A 988 7.87 23.59 2.86
C ASN A 988 8.19 22.43 1.89
N ASP A 989 7.48 22.35 0.76
CA ASP A 989 7.74 21.33 -0.26
C ASP A 989 9.13 21.51 -0.86
N VAL A 990 9.55 22.76 -1.12
CA VAL A 990 10.89 23.08 -1.62
C VAL A 990 11.96 22.74 -0.60
N THR A 991 11.77 23.10 0.67
CA THR A 991 12.71 22.77 1.75
C THR A 991 12.89 21.25 1.89
N SER A 992 11.78 20.51 1.83
CA SER A 992 11.79 19.03 1.91
C SER A 992 12.44 18.41 0.67
N CYS A 993 12.14 18.94 -0.52
CA CYS A 993 12.76 18.49 -1.77
C CYS A 993 14.26 18.72 -1.78
N LEU A 994 14.74 19.90 -1.34
CA LEU A 994 16.17 20.21 -1.23
C LEU A 994 16.85 19.26 -0.23
N HIS A 995 16.20 18.97 0.90
CA HIS A 995 16.73 17.97 1.83
C HIS A 995 16.88 16.60 1.16
N ASN A 996 15.85 16.13 0.45
CA ASN A 996 15.84 14.81 -0.17
C ASN A 996 16.86 14.70 -1.31
N ILE A 997 16.93 15.69 -2.21
CA ILE A 997 17.86 15.64 -3.35
C ILE A 997 19.33 15.67 -2.88
N MET A 998 19.63 16.44 -1.82
CA MET A 998 20.96 16.45 -1.20
C MET A 998 21.38 15.08 -0.64
N THR A 999 20.41 14.24 -0.24
CA THR A 999 20.70 12.89 0.23
C THR A 999 20.74 11.86 -0.90
N ALA A 1000 20.01 12.09 -1.98
CA ALA A 1000 19.89 11.17 -3.10
C ALA A 1000 21.08 11.23 -4.07
N VAL A 1001 21.70 12.41 -4.22
CA VAL A 1001 22.80 12.61 -5.17
C VAL A 1001 24.15 12.34 -4.47
N PRO A 1002 25.02 11.48 -5.02
CA PRO A 1002 26.35 11.23 -4.47
C PRO A 1002 27.18 12.51 -4.39
N LYS A 1003 27.99 12.62 -3.32
CA LYS A 1003 28.98 13.70 -3.13
C LYS A 1003 30.17 13.57 -4.06
#